data_AF-A0A081QRC9-F1
#
_entry.id   AF-A0A081QRC9-F1
#
_cell.length_a   1.000
_cell.length_b   1.000
_cell.length_c   1.000
_cell.angle_alpha   90.00
_cell.angle_beta   90.00
_cell.angle_gamma   90.00
#
_symmetry.space_group_name_H-M   'P 1'
#
loop_
_entity.id
_entity.type
_entity.pdbx_description
1 polymer ?
#
loop_
_entity_poly.entity_id
_entity_poly.type
_entity_poly.pdbx_seq_one_letter_code
_entity_poly.pdbx_strand_id
1 'polypeptide(L)'
;MENNHSMSRVERSRREKVTRYSVRKVSFGAASVAVAAFFMFLGNGAVYAAEPNVTATDSALAATPANNQLDENSGSSEATAPKAQADTTTPTPADASSTSVESATVSKAQADTTTSKPADATPAPVVSSTTSTTEETSEKATPALDKKQLEDYVAEIDAKLASDSYATKTDESVATLKEHLGLAKLALTTAKSQDELTKAYRRLFMTVNSGLRSKPKAQVENPKLDTTEGKATVGKKASNTEKATGTNSIANSGKHDPRNGQALDRNNPFRTDGTTTDTDPDANQVYTGLDGSDDETVEDLSNKLKSLTTSIENNDKISKQMESLGEATGVGKGEVKNIDNFGGWKAVKDTESNGKFAVARKTEKGIFPLETINTVVDINSGTYFTYLREQALDRTSNYMLYLSEVRTQASKDEPTFDGKNYQRSGLGRTDAPGIKGYNGIEKTFKAYSPTSGSKVQISFITGYSGDINGTKAKYHVQVFTSQSDTPIYDVTFDPQKDVTNDPNMTVQGASDGSSVVAERITTKGDEFTKEKLEEKMSQTQFRPNGRPGKFTSKEIDIPAGVTEYTVRISSADNQHLGMGYQSIYRHFALPISGLDFHVTQDTGGVAKSLLQKIYTKLKESEEKDKNFKTPESQRQYEEALATVDQLLQQDTKSTTEYQTILQTLLVKRQELANSDQEKPIKSKASDAIDQAKATKDKEIDANDQLSQSEKAKAKEATKAAADLAKAAIEAATDQAGVTEKETAGTNAIKAVTPVGKENAKNAIDQAKATKDKEIDANDQLSQSEKAKAKEATKAAADAAKVAIEAATDQAGVTEKETAGTNAIKAVTPVGKENAKNAIDQAKATKDKEIDANDQLSQSE
;
A
#
# COMPACT_ATOMS: atom_id res chain seq x y z
N MET A 1 -7.30 37.04 58.20
CA MET A 1 -7.47 35.57 58.17
C MET A 1 -6.15 34.98 57.74
N GLU A 2 -5.74 33.87 58.34
CA GLU A 2 -4.34 33.44 58.32
C GLU A 2 -3.83 32.80 57.02
N ASN A 3 -2.50 32.78 56.91
CA ASN A 3 -1.75 32.01 55.91
C ASN A 3 -2.02 30.51 56.05
N ASN A 4 -1.88 29.78 54.94
CA ASN A 4 -1.25 28.46 54.97
C ASN A 4 -0.52 28.17 53.66
N HIS A 5 0.64 27.49 53.74
CA HIS A 5 1.47 27.16 52.59
C HIS A 5 1.14 25.78 52.01
N SER A 6 1.51 25.58 50.74
CA SER A 6 1.40 24.30 50.04
C SER A 6 2.36 23.24 50.59
N MET A 7 1.85 22.03 50.84
CA MET A 7 2.64 20.93 51.41
C MET A 7 3.68 20.34 50.43
N SER A 8 4.70 19.69 50.98
CA SER A 8 5.89 19.27 50.22
C SER A 8 5.80 17.83 49.67
N ARG A 9 6.73 17.48 48.77
CA ARG A 9 6.74 16.22 48.00
C ARG A 9 6.90 14.94 48.86
N VAL A 10 7.25 15.06 50.14
CA VAL A 10 7.53 13.93 51.05
C VAL A 10 6.25 13.22 51.52
N GLU A 11 5.15 13.95 51.69
CA GLU A 11 3.96 13.43 52.41
C GLU A 11 3.06 12.52 51.57
N ARG A 12 3.29 12.41 50.25
CA ARG A 12 2.61 11.42 49.40
C ARG A 12 3.14 9.98 49.56
N SER A 13 4.21 9.76 50.32
CA SER A 13 4.93 8.47 50.36
C SER A 13 4.61 7.59 51.59
N ARG A 14 3.47 7.78 52.28
CA ARG A 14 3.12 7.06 53.52
C ARG A 14 1.70 6.47 53.62
N ARG A 15 1.11 6.07 52.48
CA ARG A 15 0.01 5.08 52.39
C ARG A 15 0.27 4.22 51.14
N GLU A 16 0.11 2.90 51.11
CA GLU A 16 -0.32 1.92 52.12
C GLU A 16 0.50 0.61 51.96
N LYS A 17 0.27 -0.43 52.78
CA LYS A 17 1.14 -1.64 52.81
C LYS A 17 0.36 -2.94 53.13
N VAL A 18 0.73 -4.02 52.44
CA VAL A 18 0.47 -5.44 52.75
C VAL A 18 -0.94 -6.01 52.51
N THR A 19 -0.99 -7.03 51.64
CA THR A 19 -1.67 -8.33 51.89
C THR A 19 -0.84 -9.45 51.23
N ARG A 20 -1.13 -10.73 51.52
CA ARG A 20 -0.25 -11.88 51.20
C ARG A 20 -0.90 -12.88 50.21
N TYR A 21 -0.05 -13.69 49.59
CA TYR A 21 -0.42 -14.83 48.73
C TYR A 21 -1.40 -15.82 49.39
N SER A 22 -2.23 -16.44 48.56
CA SER A 22 -2.63 -17.84 48.75
C SER A 22 -2.76 -18.52 47.37
N VAL A 23 -2.47 -19.82 47.31
CA VAL A 23 -2.52 -20.63 46.07
C VAL A 23 -3.54 -21.75 46.28
N ARG A 24 -4.35 -22.04 45.26
CA ARG A 24 -5.12 -23.29 45.17
C ARG A 24 -4.95 -23.92 43.80
N LYS A 25 -4.57 -25.20 43.77
CA LYS A 25 -4.76 -26.09 42.61
C LYS A 25 -6.16 -26.70 42.71
N VAL A 26 -6.86 -26.84 41.59
CA VAL A 26 -7.92 -27.83 41.38
C VAL A 26 -7.83 -28.31 39.92
N SER A 27 -8.38 -29.48 39.60
CA SER A 27 -8.16 -30.14 38.31
C SER A 27 -9.37 -30.98 37.88
N PHE A 28 -9.62 -31.02 36.57
CA PHE A 28 -10.58 -31.90 35.86
C PHE A 28 -12.08 -31.76 36.19
N GLY A 29 -12.91 -32.05 35.17
CA GLY A 29 -14.37 -32.12 35.27
C GLY A 29 -15.05 -31.65 33.98
N ALA A 30 -15.73 -32.54 33.26
CA ALA A 30 -16.47 -32.23 32.05
C ALA A 30 -17.97 -32.55 32.24
N ALA A 31 -18.86 -31.71 31.70
CA ALA A 31 -20.22 -32.05 31.25
C ALA A 31 -20.91 -30.81 30.66
N SER A 32 -21.77 -31.01 29.66
CA SER A 32 -22.65 -29.98 29.08
C SER A 32 -23.99 -29.90 29.81
N VAL A 33 -24.77 -28.84 29.59
CA VAL A 33 -26.11 -28.89 28.96
C VAL A 33 -26.67 -27.47 28.74
N ALA A 34 -27.52 -27.33 27.73
CA ALA A 34 -27.98 -26.07 27.14
C ALA A 34 -29.04 -25.29 27.95
N VAL A 35 -29.20 -24.01 27.58
CA VAL A 35 -30.52 -23.49 27.18
C VAL A 35 -30.35 -22.76 25.84
N ALA A 36 -31.25 -23.00 24.89
CA ALA A 36 -31.33 -22.26 23.63
C ALA A 36 -32.79 -21.80 23.37
N ALA A 37 -32.99 -20.48 23.36
CA ALA A 37 -34.19 -19.77 22.90
C ALA A 37 -33.78 -18.28 22.75
N PHE A 38 -34.14 -17.51 21.73
CA PHE A 38 -35.10 -17.72 20.63
C PHE A 38 -34.43 -17.54 19.26
N PHE A 39 -34.78 -18.38 18.29
CA PHE A 39 -35.21 -17.97 16.94
C PHE A 39 -35.84 -19.19 16.26
N MET A 40 -37.13 -19.12 15.95
CA MET A 40 -37.94 -20.27 15.51
C MET A 40 -38.93 -19.85 14.42
N PHE A 41 -38.94 -20.59 13.31
CA PHE A 41 -40.06 -20.78 12.36
C PHE A 41 -40.55 -19.55 11.56
N LEU A 42 -41.11 -19.68 10.34
CA LEU A 42 -41.34 -20.81 9.41
C LEU A 42 -40.73 -20.48 8.02
N GLY A 43 -40.54 -21.40 7.07
CA GLY A 43 -40.77 -22.85 7.05
C GLY A 43 -41.06 -23.39 5.63
N ASN A 44 -41.27 -24.71 5.53
CA ASN A 44 -41.54 -25.53 4.33
C ASN A 44 -40.33 -25.80 3.38
N GLY A 45 -39.99 -27.06 3.09
CA GLY A 45 -40.57 -28.31 3.63
C GLY A 45 -39.88 -29.60 3.19
N ALA A 46 -40.40 -30.73 3.71
CA ALA A 46 -40.32 -32.15 3.26
C ALA A 46 -38.97 -32.67 2.67
N VAL A 47 -38.23 -33.65 3.22
CA VAL A 47 -38.56 -34.92 3.94
C VAL A 47 -39.37 -35.88 3.04
N TYR A 48 -39.01 -37.15 2.78
CA TYR A 48 -38.26 -38.16 3.57
C TYR A 48 -37.20 -38.93 2.71
N ALA A 49 -36.45 -39.84 3.34
CA ALA A 49 -35.32 -40.58 2.75
C ALA A 49 -35.68 -41.94 2.10
N ALA A 50 -34.74 -42.47 1.29
CA ALA A 50 -34.64 -43.90 0.94
C ALA A 50 -33.17 -44.30 0.68
N GLU A 51 -32.80 -45.47 1.19
CA GLU A 51 -31.54 -46.21 0.97
C GLU A 51 -31.90 -47.63 0.47
N PRO A 52 -30.98 -48.47 -0.05
CA PRO A 52 -29.67 -48.17 -0.65
C PRO A 52 -29.32 -48.99 -1.93
N ASN A 53 -28.20 -48.65 -2.57
CA ASN A 53 -27.29 -49.56 -3.31
C ASN A 53 -27.73 -50.16 -4.69
N VAL A 54 -26.76 -50.84 -5.31
CA VAL A 54 -26.75 -51.69 -6.53
C VAL A 54 -26.43 -50.98 -7.86
N THR A 55 -25.44 -51.55 -8.56
CA THR A 55 -24.88 -51.16 -9.86
C THR A 55 -25.59 -51.85 -11.04
N ALA A 56 -25.69 -51.17 -12.20
CA ALA A 56 -25.40 -51.76 -13.52
C ALA A 56 -25.50 -50.75 -14.70
N THR A 57 -24.43 -50.72 -15.51
CA THR A 57 -24.35 -50.57 -16.99
C THR A 57 -25.38 -49.80 -17.85
N ASP A 58 -24.79 -49.00 -18.76
CA ASP A 58 -25.12 -48.79 -20.18
C ASP A 58 -26.10 -47.70 -20.68
N SER A 59 -25.57 -46.93 -21.64
CA SER A 59 -26.08 -46.57 -22.99
C SER A 59 -27.58 -46.41 -23.31
N ALA A 60 -28.01 -45.55 -24.23
CA ALA A 60 -27.39 -44.41 -24.95
C ALA A 60 -28.47 -43.69 -25.82
N LEU A 61 -28.16 -42.49 -26.35
CA LEU A 61 -28.90 -41.70 -27.38
C LEU A 61 -30.41 -41.41 -27.10
N ALA A 62 -30.84 -40.15 -26.91
CA ALA A 62 -30.88 -39.00 -27.83
C ALA A 62 -32.04 -39.02 -28.85
N ALA A 63 -33.01 -38.10 -28.67
CA ALA A 63 -33.95 -37.63 -29.70
C ALA A 63 -34.57 -36.26 -29.33
N THR A 64 -33.98 -35.18 -29.84
CA THR A 64 -34.72 -33.95 -30.23
C THR A 64 -35.49 -34.23 -31.55
N PRO A 65 -36.38 -33.37 -32.09
CA PRO A 65 -36.43 -31.90 -31.92
C PRO A 65 -37.84 -31.23 -31.87
N ALA A 66 -37.79 -29.90 -31.73
CA ALA A 66 -38.66 -28.92 -32.43
C ALA A 66 -40.16 -28.82 -32.12
N ASN A 67 -40.85 -27.71 -32.43
CA ASN A 67 -40.48 -26.27 -32.47
C ASN A 67 -41.78 -25.47 -32.75
N ASN A 68 -41.80 -24.15 -32.54
CA ASN A 68 -42.75 -23.19 -33.12
C ASN A 68 -44.23 -23.34 -32.63
N GLN A 69 -45.12 -22.31 -32.67
CA GLN A 69 -45.00 -20.94 -33.19
C GLN A 69 -46.13 -20.01 -32.65
N LEU A 70 -46.00 -18.69 -32.91
CA LEU A 70 -47.07 -17.66 -32.99
C LEU A 70 -47.81 -17.27 -31.69
N ASP A 71 -48.34 -16.05 -31.51
CA ASP A 71 -47.86 -14.72 -31.92
C ASP A 71 -48.58 -13.60 -31.12
N GLU A 72 -48.09 -12.37 -31.27
CA GLU A 72 -48.67 -11.03 -31.01
C GLU A 72 -50.10 -10.86 -30.44
N ASN A 73 -50.28 -9.94 -29.47
CA ASN A 73 -50.93 -8.63 -29.71
C ASN A 73 -50.73 -7.63 -28.52
N SER A 74 -51.18 -6.38 -28.67
CA SER A 74 -50.78 -5.18 -27.91
C SER A 74 -51.85 -4.55 -27.01
N GLY A 75 -51.37 -3.75 -26.03
CA GLY A 75 -52.06 -2.56 -25.49
C GLY A 75 -53.08 -2.79 -24.36
N SER A 76 -53.50 -1.77 -23.60
CA SER A 76 -52.97 -0.39 -23.43
C SER A 76 -53.63 0.26 -22.21
N SER A 77 -53.09 1.36 -21.65
CA SER A 77 -53.77 2.14 -20.61
C SER A 77 -53.44 3.64 -20.66
N GLU A 78 -54.45 4.49 -20.72
CA GLU A 78 -54.37 5.96 -20.73
C GLU A 78 -55.10 6.59 -19.52
N ALA A 79 -54.49 7.65 -18.97
CA ALA A 79 -55.14 8.83 -18.34
C ALA A 79 -56.06 8.60 -17.10
N THR A 80 -56.52 9.60 -16.32
CA THR A 80 -56.35 11.07 -16.35
C THR A 80 -56.37 11.64 -14.90
N ALA A 81 -55.87 12.87 -14.68
CA ALA A 81 -56.16 13.70 -13.49
C ALA A 81 -57.37 14.67 -13.76
N PRO A 82 -57.88 15.55 -12.84
CA PRO A 82 -57.16 16.80 -12.45
C PRO A 82 -57.55 17.52 -11.08
N LYS A 83 -56.77 18.58 -10.73
CA LYS A 83 -57.07 19.93 -10.08
C LYS A 83 -58.29 20.16 -9.13
N ALA A 84 -58.34 21.11 -8.17
CA ALA A 84 -57.44 22.13 -7.53
C ALA A 84 -58.14 22.64 -6.19
N GLN A 85 -58.08 23.85 -5.56
CA GLN A 85 -57.51 25.21 -5.82
C GLN A 85 -57.41 26.11 -4.53
N ALA A 86 -56.21 26.64 -4.25
CA ALA A 86 -55.76 28.03 -3.90
C ALA A 86 -56.38 29.00 -2.85
N ASP A 87 -55.62 30.10 -2.63
CA ASP A 87 -55.84 31.39 -1.90
C ASP A 87 -55.36 31.47 -0.42
N THR A 88 -54.73 32.50 0.15
CA THR A 88 -53.79 33.63 -0.17
C THR A 88 -53.89 34.65 1.00
N THR A 89 -52.80 35.26 1.51
CA THR A 89 -52.68 36.70 1.93
C THR A 89 -51.42 37.03 2.75
N THR A 90 -50.93 38.28 2.62
CA THR A 90 -49.93 38.97 3.50
C THR A 90 -50.23 40.49 3.44
N PRO A 91 -50.10 41.28 4.53
CA PRO A 91 -48.95 42.24 4.61
C PRO A 91 -48.51 42.67 6.04
N THR A 92 -47.42 43.44 6.13
CA THR A 92 -46.91 44.19 7.32
C THR A 92 -47.51 45.63 7.38
N PRO A 93 -47.37 46.44 8.47
CA PRO A 93 -46.22 47.38 8.57
C PRO A 93 -45.82 47.89 10.00
N ALA A 94 -44.79 48.77 10.04
CA ALA A 94 -44.52 49.86 11.03
C ALA A 94 -44.07 49.51 12.48
N ASP A 95 -43.26 50.31 13.20
CA ASP A 95 -42.32 51.41 12.87
C ASP A 95 -41.43 51.75 14.12
N ALA A 96 -40.46 52.67 13.99
CA ALA A 96 -39.79 53.53 14.98
C ALA A 96 -38.27 53.34 15.18
N SER A 97 -37.58 54.48 15.37
CA SER A 97 -36.12 54.61 15.53
C SER A 97 -35.79 55.62 16.65
N SER A 98 -34.77 55.35 17.47
CA SER A 98 -34.26 56.34 18.45
C SER A 98 -32.78 56.15 18.81
N THR A 99 -31.95 56.99 18.21
CA THR A 99 -30.80 57.71 18.79
C THR A 99 -30.33 57.39 20.23
N SER A 100 -29.03 57.04 20.31
CA SER A 100 -27.95 57.78 21.03
C SER A 100 -27.73 57.71 22.56
N VAL A 101 -26.43 57.67 22.89
CA VAL A 101 -25.68 58.23 24.06
C VAL A 101 -25.87 57.72 25.50
N GLU A 102 -24.76 57.17 26.02
CA GLU A 102 -23.99 57.68 27.19
C GLU A 102 -24.30 57.23 28.64
N SER A 103 -23.24 56.63 29.23
CA SER A 103 -22.73 56.67 30.61
C SER A 103 -23.60 57.08 31.81
N ALA A 104 -23.77 56.15 32.76
CA ALA A 104 -23.78 56.42 34.22
C ALA A 104 -23.62 55.12 35.04
N THR A 105 -22.96 55.05 36.21
CA THR A 105 -21.66 55.63 36.62
C THR A 105 -21.07 54.85 37.81
N VAL A 106 -19.77 54.55 37.74
CA VAL A 106 -18.74 54.70 38.81
C VAL A 106 -19.18 54.80 40.28
N SER A 107 -18.65 53.90 41.13
CA SER A 107 -17.91 54.22 42.39
C SER A 107 -17.32 52.95 43.04
N LYS A 108 -15.99 52.82 43.27
CA LYS A 108 -15.08 53.44 44.28
C LYS A 108 -15.05 52.65 45.62
N ALA A 109 -13.93 52.54 46.37
CA ALA A 109 -12.61 53.15 46.22
C ALA A 109 -11.48 52.37 46.97
N GLN A 110 -10.22 52.57 46.51
CA GLN A 110 -8.99 52.79 47.32
C GLN A 110 -8.44 51.66 48.24
N ALA A 111 -7.13 51.59 48.56
CA ALA A 111 -6.00 52.46 48.17
C ALA A 111 -4.61 51.75 48.27
N ASP A 112 -3.70 52.14 47.37
CA ASP A 112 -2.26 52.43 47.57
C ASP A 112 -1.28 51.33 48.11
N THR A 113 0.05 51.39 47.85
CA THR A 113 0.91 52.48 47.34
C THR A 113 2.06 51.99 46.42
N THR A 114 2.60 52.92 45.63
CA THR A 114 3.91 53.04 44.92
C THR A 114 5.09 52.10 45.29
N THR A 115 6.11 51.84 44.44
CA THR A 115 6.92 52.80 43.63
C THR A 115 7.82 52.13 42.55
N SER A 116 8.31 52.94 41.57
CA SER A 116 9.34 52.73 40.51
C SER A 116 10.50 51.73 40.78
N LYS A 117 11.26 51.16 39.80
CA LYS A 117 11.90 51.76 38.60
C LYS A 117 12.55 50.68 37.68
N PRO A 118 12.76 50.90 36.35
CA PRO A 118 13.50 49.99 35.43
C PRO A 118 14.98 50.38 35.16
N ALA A 119 15.61 49.72 34.15
CA ALA A 119 16.94 49.96 33.52
C ALA A 119 18.14 49.27 34.23
N ASP A 120 19.18 48.70 33.58
CA ASP A 120 19.49 48.38 32.16
C ASP A 120 20.73 47.41 32.09
N ALA A 121 21.24 47.12 30.88
CA ALA A 121 22.59 46.66 30.51
C ALA A 121 22.86 45.14 30.29
N THR A 122 22.98 44.79 29.00
CA THR A 122 23.79 43.70 28.41
C THR A 122 25.27 44.13 28.45
N PRO A 123 26.32 43.28 28.69
CA PRO A 123 26.65 42.17 27.79
C PRO A 123 27.36 40.91 28.35
N ALA A 124 27.55 39.93 27.45
CA ALA A 124 28.49 38.79 27.53
C ALA A 124 29.95 39.28 27.25
N PRO A 125 31.05 38.46 27.20
CA PRO A 125 31.13 36.99 27.02
C PRO A 125 32.25 36.27 27.85
N VAL A 126 32.74 35.10 27.33
CA VAL A 126 34.01 34.35 27.62
C VAL A 126 34.25 33.74 29.03
N VAL A 127 35.02 32.65 29.22
CA VAL A 127 35.29 31.38 28.49
C VAL A 127 36.06 30.41 29.43
N SER A 128 36.10 29.10 29.14
CA SER A 128 36.92 28.05 29.83
C SER A 128 36.53 27.70 31.28
N SER A 129 36.32 26.43 31.64
CA SER A 129 37.28 25.36 32.05
C SER A 129 37.81 25.53 33.50
N THR A 130 38.08 24.50 34.31
CA THR A 130 38.45 23.09 34.00
C THR A 130 38.21 22.15 35.20
N THR A 131 37.83 20.90 34.92
CA THR A 131 38.15 19.60 35.60
C THR A 131 38.11 19.40 37.14
N SER A 132 37.61 18.20 37.54
CA SER A 132 37.83 17.48 38.83
C SER A 132 37.18 18.08 40.10
N THR A 133 36.79 17.30 41.12
CA THR A 133 37.27 15.96 41.54
C THR A 133 36.15 14.91 41.70
N THR A 134 36.51 13.64 41.58
CA THR A 134 35.67 12.44 41.72
C THR A 134 35.26 12.14 43.17
N GLU A 135 34.00 11.74 43.37
CA GLU A 135 33.63 10.68 44.32
C GLU A 135 32.80 9.62 43.56
N GLU A 136 33.07 8.35 43.81
CA GLU A 136 32.38 7.24 43.14
C GLU A 136 31.06 6.92 43.84
N THR A 137 30.01 6.56 43.08
CA THR A 137 28.83 5.89 43.63
C THR A 137 28.32 4.85 42.65
N SER A 138 27.79 3.75 43.19
CA SER A 138 27.82 2.45 42.50
C SER A 138 26.94 2.36 41.25
N GLU A 139 27.51 1.70 40.24
CA GLU A 139 26.93 1.39 38.94
C GLU A 139 25.54 0.73 39.05
N LYS A 140 24.53 1.37 38.46
CA LYS A 140 23.22 0.76 38.23
C LYS A 140 23.18 0.23 36.80
N ALA A 141 23.38 -1.08 36.65
CA ALA A 141 23.46 -1.76 35.36
C ALA A 141 22.34 -1.32 34.40
N THR A 142 22.74 -0.82 33.23
CA THR A 142 21.84 -0.58 32.10
C THR A 142 21.41 -1.92 31.49
N PRO A 143 20.21 -2.01 30.89
CA PRO A 143 19.87 -3.19 30.10
C PRO A 143 20.85 -3.29 28.92
N ALA A 144 21.40 -4.48 28.69
CA ALA A 144 22.28 -4.73 27.56
C ALA A 144 21.52 -4.49 26.25
N LEU A 145 22.09 -3.66 25.37
CA LEU A 145 21.55 -3.40 24.04
C LEU A 145 21.74 -4.63 23.14
N ASP A 146 20.72 -4.99 22.36
CA ASP A 146 20.87 -6.04 21.34
C ASP A 146 21.55 -5.45 20.11
N LYS A 147 22.82 -5.80 19.93
CA LYS A 147 23.64 -5.35 18.81
C LYS A 147 23.64 -6.33 17.63
N LYS A 148 23.16 -7.56 17.83
CA LYS A 148 23.48 -8.69 16.94
C LYS A 148 23.05 -8.45 15.50
N GLN A 149 21.84 -7.91 15.29
CA GLN A 149 21.33 -7.58 13.96
C GLN A 149 22.21 -6.57 13.20
N LEU A 150 22.84 -5.62 13.91
CA LEU A 150 23.72 -4.63 13.30
C LEU A 150 25.14 -5.17 13.13
N GLU A 151 25.63 -6.01 14.05
CA GLU A 151 26.93 -6.69 13.95
C GLU A 151 26.98 -7.65 12.75
N ASP A 152 26.00 -8.55 12.63
CA ASP A 152 25.90 -9.52 11.53
C ASP A 152 25.83 -8.81 10.16
N TYR A 153 25.04 -7.73 10.05
CA TYR A 153 24.83 -7.01 8.79
C TYR A 153 26.00 -6.08 8.41
N VAL A 154 26.72 -5.52 9.39
CA VAL A 154 28.00 -4.82 9.15
C VAL A 154 29.04 -5.80 8.58
N ALA A 155 29.14 -7.00 9.15
CA ALA A 155 30.06 -8.03 8.68
C ALA A 155 29.72 -8.53 7.26
N GLU A 156 28.44 -8.69 6.93
CA GLU A 156 27.98 -9.03 5.57
C GLU A 156 28.44 -7.98 4.53
N ILE A 157 28.33 -6.69 4.87
CA ILE A 157 28.69 -5.60 3.96
C ILE A 157 30.20 -5.43 3.83
N ASP A 158 30.97 -5.61 4.91
CA ASP A 158 32.43 -5.69 4.83
C ASP A 158 32.88 -6.84 3.91
N ALA A 159 32.27 -8.03 4.02
CA ALA A 159 32.56 -9.17 3.15
C ALA A 159 32.19 -8.90 1.67
N LYS A 160 31.06 -8.22 1.41
CA LYS A 160 30.66 -7.80 0.04
C LYS A 160 31.56 -6.71 -0.54
N LEU A 161 32.10 -5.82 0.29
CA LEU A 161 33.10 -4.82 -0.12
C LEU A 161 34.48 -5.44 -0.37
N ALA A 162 34.87 -6.45 0.41
CA ALA A 162 36.16 -7.16 0.25
C ALA A 162 36.18 -8.17 -0.91
N SER A 163 35.01 -8.52 -1.47
CA SER A 163 34.84 -9.45 -2.59
C SER A 163 34.48 -8.75 -3.91
N ASP A 164 34.62 -7.42 -3.98
CA ASP A 164 34.26 -6.59 -5.15
C ASP A 164 32.81 -6.79 -5.65
N SER A 165 31.90 -7.27 -4.80
CA SER A 165 30.49 -7.52 -5.13
C SER A 165 29.75 -6.26 -5.61
N TYR A 166 30.32 -5.08 -5.37
CA TYR A 166 29.79 -3.77 -5.78
C TYR A 166 30.57 -3.11 -6.93
N ALA A 167 31.51 -3.79 -7.60
CA ALA A 167 32.32 -3.20 -8.69
C ALA A 167 31.48 -2.64 -9.86
N THR A 168 30.29 -3.20 -10.09
CA THR A 168 29.30 -2.73 -11.09
C THR A 168 28.54 -1.47 -10.68
N LYS A 169 28.75 -0.94 -9.47
CA LYS A 169 28.08 0.25 -8.92
C LYS A 169 28.90 1.52 -9.12
N THR A 170 28.26 2.68 -9.13
CA THR A 170 28.95 3.98 -9.27
C THR A 170 29.78 4.26 -8.03
N ASP A 171 30.97 4.82 -8.22
CA ASP A 171 31.94 5.00 -7.14
C ASP A 171 31.43 5.97 -6.06
N GLU A 172 30.59 6.94 -6.46
CA GLU A 172 29.80 7.80 -5.57
C GLU A 172 28.90 6.99 -4.61
N SER A 173 28.09 6.07 -5.14
CA SER A 173 27.16 5.28 -4.31
C SER A 173 27.87 4.29 -3.40
N VAL A 174 29.03 3.77 -3.84
CA VAL A 174 29.92 2.94 -3.01
C VAL A 174 30.62 3.79 -1.92
N ALA A 175 30.89 5.07 -2.17
CA ALA A 175 31.39 5.99 -1.14
C ALA A 175 30.32 6.25 -0.06
N THR A 176 29.06 6.53 -0.44
CA THR A 176 27.95 6.67 0.52
C THR A 176 27.71 5.39 1.33
N LEU A 177 27.85 4.21 0.71
CA LEU A 177 27.79 2.94 1.45
C LEU A 177 28.92 2.84 2.50
N LYS A 178 30.16 3.20 2.15
CA LYS A 178 31.31 3.21 3.08
C LYS A 178 31.12 4.21 4.22
N GLU A 179 30.55 5.39 3.96
CA GLU A 179 30.21 6.38 4.99
C GLU A 179 29.18 5.81 5.98
N HIS A 180 28.05 5.28 5.48
CA HIS A 180 27.00 4.74 6.34
C HIS A 180 27.43 3.47 7.09
N LEU A 181 28.33 2.67 6.53
CA LEU A 181 28.99 1.55 7.22
C LEU A 181 29.89 2.04 8.36
N GLY A 182 30.61 3.15 8.17
CA GLY A 182 31.37 3.81 9.23
C GLY A 182 30.48 4.30 10.38
N LEU A 183 29.35 4.94 10.05
CA LEU A 183 28.35 5.37 11.05
C LEU A 183 27.72 4.19 11.80
N ALA A 184 27.50 3.05 11.14
CA ALA A 184 27.02 1.83 11.78
C ALA A 184 28.03 1.23 12.77
N LYS A 185 29.31 1.16 12.38
CA LYS A 185 30.41 0.74 13.27
C LYS A 185 30.59 1.68 14.47
N LEU A 186 30.37 2.98 14.27
CA LEU A 186 30.33 3.95 15.37
C LEU A 186 29.12 3.72 16.30
N ALA A 187 27.92 3.47 15.75
CA ALA A 187 26.74 3.17 16.56
C ALA A 187 26.91 1.91 17.42
N LEU A 188 27.51 0.85 16.88
CA LEU A 188 27.83 -0.38 17.63
C LEU A 188 28.69 -0.15 18.89
N THR A 189 29.52 0.91 18.89
CA THR A 189 30.43 1.22 20.00
C THR A 189 29.95 2.38 20.87
N THR A 190 29.09 3.28 20.36
CA THR A 190 28.70 4.54 21.04
C THR A 190 27.21 4.68 21.36
N ALA A 191 26.33 3.84 20.81
CA ALA A 191 24.89 3.93 21.06
C ALA A 191 24.54 3.71 22.54
N LYS A 192 23.56 4.49 23.02
CA LYS A 192 23.03 4.46 24.39
C LYS A 192 21.61 3.91 24.43
N SER A 193 21.02 3.62 23.28
CA SER A 193 19.65 3.14 23.11
C SER A 193 19.50 2.15 21.95
N GLN A 194 18.46 1.31 22.00
CA GLN A 194 18.14 0.36 20.94
C GLN A 194 17.64 1.05 19.67
N ASP A 195 17.05 2.24 19.80
CA ASP A 195 16.59 3.09 18.69
C ASP A 195 17.76 3.62 17.84
N GLU A 196 18.88 4.03 18.46
CA GLU A 196 20.09 4.43 17.74
C GLU A 196 20.68 3.27 16.90
N LEU A 197 20.74 2.06 17.47
CA LEU A 197 21.17 0.85 16.75
C LEU A 197 20.20 0.51 15.61
N THR A 198 18.89 0.61 15.85
CA THR A 198 17.84 0.36 14.85
C THR A 198 17.90 1.38 13.71
N LYS A 199 18.17 2.66 14.00
CA LYS A 199 18.36 3.73 13.01
C LYS A 199 19.63 3.52 12.20
N ALA A 200 20.73 3.12 12.82
CA ALA A 200 21.98 2.78 12.14
C ALA A 200 21.78 1.58 11.18
N TYR A 201 21.12 0.51 11.65
CA TYR A 201 20.74 -0.64 10.83
C TYR A 201 19.88 -0.23 9.64
N ARG A 202 18.77 0.49 9.87
CA ARG A 202 17.85 0.95 8.81
C ARG A 202 18.56 1.83 7.77
N ARG A 203 19.43 2.76 8.20
CA ARG A 203 20.20 3.63 7.28
C ARG A 203 21.14 2.80 6.41
N LEU A 204 21.88 1.85 7.00
CA LEU A 204 22.79 0.97 6.26
C LEU A 204 22.03 0.04 5.29
N PHE A 205 20.93 -0.56 5.73
CA PHE A 205 20.05 -1.45 4.96
C PHE A 205 19.43 -0.76 3.74
N MET A 206 18.87 0.44 3.92
CA MET A 206 18.36 1.26 2.80
C MET A 206 19.46 1.62 1.80
N THR A 207 20.69 1.84 2.26
CA THR A 207 21.82 2.23 1.38
C THR A 207 22.24 1.09 0.47
N VAL A 208 22.30 -0.15 0.97
CA VAL A 208 22.57 -1.34 0.15
C VAL A 208 21.43 -1.59 -0.85
N ASN A 209 20.18 -1.56 -0.37
CA ASN A 209 19.03 -2.01 -1.16
C ASN A 209 18.52 -0.98 -2.18
N SER A 210 18.73 0.31 -1.94
CA SER A 210 18.23 1.39 -2.84
C SER A 210 19.24 2.49 -3.18
N GLY A 211 20.29 2.68 -2.36
CA GLY A 211 21.32 3.71 -2.61
C GLY A 211 22.33 3.36 -3.72
N LEU A 212 22.54 2.06 -4.00
CA LEU A 212 23.58 1.59 -4.92
C LEU A 212 23.18 1.68 -6.40
N ARG A 213 23.56 2.80 -7.04
CA ARG A 213 23.36 3.06 -8.47
C ARG A 213 24.35 2.25 -9.32
N SER A 214 23.91 1.68 -10.44
CA SER A 214 24.80 0.90 -11.33
C SER A 214 25.57 1.82 -12.30
N LYS A 215 26.81 1.45 -12.66
CA LYS A 215 27.59 2.14 -13.71
C LYS A 215 26.87 2.01 -15.07
N PRO A 216 26.89 3.03 -15.94
CA PRO A 216 26.31 2.93 -17.29
C PRO A 216 26.94 1.78 -18.08
N LYS A 217 26.12 0.95 -18.74
CA LYS A 217 26.63 0.00 -19.74
C LYS A 217 27.20 0.79 -20.91
N ALA A 218 28.46 0.54 -21.25
CA ALA A 218 29.01 0.99 -22.51
C ALA A 218 28.18 0.42 -23.67
N GLN A 219 27.76 1.29 -24.59
CA GLN A 219 26.97 0.89 -25.75
C GLN A 219 27.89 0.15 -26.71
N VAL A 220 27.70 -1.17 -26.84
CA VAL A 220 28.44 -1.98 -27.80
C VAL A 220 27.91 -1.65 -29.19
N GLU A 221 28.66 -0.85 -29.94
CA GLU A 221 28.43 -0.70 -31.37
C GLU A 221 28.73 -2.05 -32.05
N ASN A 222 27.72 -2.63 -32.71
CA ASN A 222 27.96 -3.77 -33.59
C ASN A 222 28.85 -3.31 -34.76
N PRO A 223 29.91 -4.06 -35.11
CA PRO A 223 30.77 -3.70 -36.23
C PRO A 223 29.95 -3.70 -37.53
N LYS A 224 29.87 -2.53 -38.18
CA LYS A 224 29.18 -2.37 -39.45
C LYS A 224 29.94 -3.15 -40.53
N LEU A 225 29.28 -4.13 -41.16
CA LEU A 225 29.83 -4.79 -42.34
C LEU A 225 30.07 -3.75 -43.44
N ASP A 226 31.30 -3.66 -43.93
CA ASP A 226 31.64 -2.92 -45.14
C ASP A 226 31.42 -3.81 -46.37
N THR A 227 30.65 -3.33 -47.34
CA THR A 227 30.27 -4.05 -48.56
C THR A 227 30.10 -3.11 -49.75
N THR A 228 31.18 -2.44 -50.19
CA THR A 228 31.36 -2.20 -51.63
C THR A 228 32.82 -2.00 -52.02
N GLU A 229 33.17 -2.38 -53.25
CA GLU A 229 34.55 -2.36 -53.75
C GLU A 229 35.07 -0.94 -54.00
N GLY A 230 36.31 -0.67 -53.59
CA GLY A 230 36.91 0.66 -53.70
C GLY A 230 37.43 0.99 -55.09
N LYS A 231 36.85 2.03 -55.74
CA LYS A 231 37.56 2.91 -56.69
C LYS A 231 37.16 4.37 -56.49
N ALA A 232 38.11 5.27 -56.73
CA ALA A 232 37.94 6.71 -56.49
C ALA A 232 37.72 7.49 -57.80
N THR A 233 36.78 8.45 -57.77
CA THR A 233 36.69 9.56 -58.73
C THR A 233 36.33 10.85 -57.99
N VAL A 234 36.94 11.97 -58.40
CA VAL A 234 36.81 13.27 -57.74
C VAL A 234 35.49 13.98 -58.08
N GLY A 235 34.87 14.61 -57.07
CA GLY A 235 33.70 15.48 -57.20
C GLY A 235 33.77 16.65 -56.20
N LYS A 236 33.30 17.84 -56.60
CA LYS A 236 33.45 19.07 -55.78
C LYS A 236 32.57 19.03 -54.52
N LYS A 237 33.14 19.39 -53.37
CA LYS A 237 32.38 19.61 -52.13
C LYS A 237 31.43 20.80 -52.29
N ALA A 238 30.13 20.55 -52.29
CA ALA A 238 29.12 21.60 -52.18
C ALA A 238 29.11 22.15 -50.74
N SER A 239 29.13 23.48 -50.60
CA SER A 239 28.94 24.14 -49.31
C SER A 239 27.44 24.21 -48.99
N ASN A 240 26.91 23.20 -48.29
CA ASN A 240 25.58 23.20 -47.65
C ASN A 240 25.38 21.96 -46.74
N THR A 241 26.35 21.64 -45.86
CA THR A 241 26.20 20.49 -44.92
C THR A 241 26.91 20.69 -43.58
N GLU A 242 26.80 21.88 -42.99
CA GLU A 242 26.95 22.02 -41.53
C GLU A 242 25.54 22.03 -40.91
N LYS A 243 25.34 21.16 -39.93
CA LYS A 243 24.05 21.00 -39.25
C LYS A 243 23.93 22.09 -38.18
N ALA A 244 23.12 23.11 -38.44
CA ALA A 244 22.77 24.10 -37.44
C ALA A 244 22.19 23.42 -36.18
N THR A 245 22.82 23.65 -35.04
CA THR A 245 22.35 23.18 -33.74
C THR A 245 21.03 23.85 -33.37
N GLY A 246 20.06 23.08 -32.88
CA GLY A 246 18.77 23.60 -32.39
C GLY A 246 17.56 23.48 -33.31
N THR A 247 17.58 22.66 -34.38
CA THR A 247 16.37 22.35 -35.17
C THR A 247 16.03 20.86 -35.21
N ASN A 248 14.81 20.52 -34.79
CA ASN A 248 14.26 19.17 -34.87
C ASN A 248 13.72 18.93 -36.29
N SER A 249 14.27 17.95 -37.00
CA SER A 249 14.06 17.73 -38.46
C SER A 249 12.62 17.37 -38.88
N ILE A 250 11.69 17.21 -37.93
CA ILE A 250 10.28 16.83 -38.16
C ILE A 250 9.40 18.07 -38.45
N ALA A 251 9.79 19.29 -38.02
CA ALA A 251 8.94 20.49 -38.08
C ALA A 251 8.62 21.03 -39.51
N ASN A 252 9.16 20.41 -40.56
CA ASN A 252 8.91 20.75 -41.97
C ASN A 252 8.50 19.54 -42.85
N SER A 253 8.59 18.29 -42.38
CA SER A 253 8.17 17.13 -43.16
C SER A 253 6.64 17.14 -43.32
N GLY A 254 6.16 17.21 -44.56
CA GLY A 254 4.72 17.16 -44.88
C GLY A 254 3.98 18.50 -45.01
N LYS A 255 4.68 19.64 -45.11
CA LYS A 255 4.03 20.93 -45.49
C LYS A 255 3.60 20.96 -46.97
N HIS A 256 4.30 20.20 -47.82
CA HIS A 256 4.04 20.06 -49.25
C HIS A 256 3.84 18.59 -49.62
N ASP A 257 3.08 18.30 -50.67
CA ASP A 257 2.91 16.94 -51.21
C ASP A 257 4.22 16.51 -51.89
N PRO A 258 4.86 15.41 -51.48
CA PRO A 258 6.15 14.99 -52.03
C PRO A 258 6.10 14.59 -53.51
N ARG A 259 4.91 14.44 -54.10
CA ARG A 259 4.71 14.07 -55.51
C ARG A 259 4.66 15.27 -56.46
N ASN A 260 4.40 16.48 -55.97
CA ASN A 260 4.20 17.66 -56.82
C ASN A 260 4.67 19.01 -56.23
N GLY A 261 5.09 19.06 -54.96
CA GLY A 261 5.57 20.28 -54.30
C GLY A 261 4.49 21.32 -53.95
N GLN A 262 3.21 21.08 -54.26
CA GLN A 262 2.11 21.94 -53.84
C GLN A 262 1.96 21.93 -52.31
N ALA A 263 1.57 23.06 -51.73
CA ALA A 263 1.26 23.13 -50.31
C ALA A 263 0.00 22.29 -50.01
N LEU A 264 0.09 21.37 -49.05
CA LEU A 264 -1.04 20.54 -48.64
C LEU A 264 -2.01 21.35 -47.77
N ASP A 265 -3.31 21.24 -48.06
CA ASP A 265 -4.38 22.00 -47.39
C ASP A 265 -4.28 21.93 -45.85
N ARG A 266 -4.36 23.11 -45.23
CA ARG A 266 -4.26 23.27 -43.77
C ARG A 266 -5.47 22.69 -43.03
N ASN A 267 -6.61 22.55 -43.71
CA ASN A 267 -7.87 22.08 -43.12
C ASN A 267 -8.13 20.57 -43.36
N ASN A 268 -7.10 19.79 -43.69
CA ASN A 268 -7.22 18.35 -43.90
C ASN A 268 -7.26 17.58 -42.55
N PRO A 269 -8.37 16.91 -42.18
CA PRO A 269 -8.55 16.25 -40.88
C PRO A 269 -7.66 15.01 -40.65
N PHE A 270 -6.82 14.63 -41.62
CA PHE A 270 -5.77 13.63 -41.44
C PHE A 270 -4.42 14.22 -41.00
N ARG A 271 -4.34 15.54 -40.76
CA ARG A 271 -3.31 16.10 -39.89
C ARG A 271 -3.81 15.99 -38.44
N THR A 272 -2.94 15.57 -37.53
CA THR A 272 -3.18 15.81 -36.10
C THR A 272 -3.17 17.32 -35.89
N ASP A 273 -4.33 17.90 -35.59
CA ASP A 273 -4.47 19.34 -35.54
C ASP A 273 -3.51 19.97 -34.53
N GLY A 274 -2.87 21.06 -34.96
CA GLY A 274 -1.85 21.76 -34.18
C GLY A 274 -2.44 22.61 -33.06
N THR A 275 -3.37 22.08 -32.27
CA THR A 275 -3.95 22.70 -31.07
C THR A 275 -2.93 22.73 -29.93
N THR A 276 -1.81 23.42 -30.18
CA THR A 276 -0.72 23.74 -29.26
C THR A 276 -0.43 22.65 -28.21
N THR A 277 0.34 21.63 -28.60
CA THR A 277 1.19 20.94 -27.61
C THR A 277 2.16 21.99 -27.05
N ASP A 278 1.82 22.59 -25.89
CA ASP A 278 2.80 23.38 -25.14
C ASP A 278 3.96 22.45 -24.83
N THR A 279 5.17 22.82 -25.23
CA THR A 279 6.37 21.99 -25.07
C THR A 279 6.98 22.15 -23.67
N ASP A 280 6.25 22.78 -22.76
CA ASP A 280 6.54 22.85 -21.33
C ASP A 280 6.40 21.44 -20.70
N PRO A 281 7.50 20.79 -20.28
CA PRO A 281 7.45 19.43 -19.76
C PRO A 281 6.68 19.37 -18.43
N ASP A 282 6.76 20.43 -17.63
CA ASP A 282 6.16 20.49 -16.29
C ASP A 282 4.63 20.48 -16.41
N ALA A 283 4.09 21.18 -17.41
CA ALA A 283 2.65 21.19 -17.72
C ALA A 283 2.12 19.88 -18.35
N ASN A 284 3.00 18.95 -18.74
CA ASN A 284 2.66 17.72 -19.46
C ASN A 284 2.98 16.43 -18.67
N GLN A 285 3.16 16.51 -17.36
CA GLN A 285 3.47 15.34 -16.51
C GLN A 285 2.28 14.37 -16.43
N VAL A 286 2.52 13.09 -16.73
CA VAL A 286 1.54 12.00 -16.67
C VAL A 286 2.20 10.73 -16.13
N TYR A 287 1.50 10.00 -15.26
CA TYR A 287 1.96 8.74 -14.69
C TYR A 287 1.66 7.54 -15.61
N THR A 288 2.71 6.95 -16.18
CA THR A 288 2.67 5.80 -17.10
C THR A 288 3.14 4.50 -16.42
N GLY A 289 2.56 4.21 -15.25
CA GLY A 289 2.93 3.05 -14.43
C GLY A 289 1.78 2.22 -13.89
N LEU A 290 0.51 2.56 -14.20
CA LEU A 290 -0.69 1.80 -13.79
C LEU A 290 -1.13 0.77 -14.84
N ASP A 291 -0.72 0.99 -16.09
CA ASP A 291 -0.88 0.17 -17.30
C ASP A 291 0.13 -1.01 -17.38
N GLY A 292 1.03 -1.14 -16.40
CA GLY A 292 1.99 -2.24 -16.31
C GLY A 292 1.35 -3.63 -16.21
N SER A 293 2.04 -4.62 -16.81
CA SER A 293 1.60 -6.01 -17.00
C SER A 293 1.15 -6.71 -15.71
N ASP A 294 0.29 -7.72 -15.85
CA ASP A 294 -0.06 -8.65 -14.78
C ASP A 294 1.17 -9.42 -14.24
N ASP A 295 2.28 -9.45 -14.99
CA ASP A 295 3.58 -10.00 -14.56
C ASP A 295 4.23 -9.23 -13.39
N GLU A 296 3.86 -7.98 -13.13
CA GLU A 296 4.54 -7.15 -12.13
C GLU A 296 4.46 -7.76 -10.72
N THR A 297 5.60 -7.84 -10.03
CA THR A 297 5.65 -8.46 -8.69
C THR A 297 5.16 -7.49 -7.62
N VAL A 298 4.81 -8.05 -6.46
CA VAL A 298 4.51 -7.26 -5.25
C VAL A 298 5.65 -6.29 -4.92
N GLU A 299 6.91 -6.66 -5.13
CA GLU A 299 8.04 -5.78 -4.79
C GLU A 299 8.25 -4.67 -5.83
N ASP A 300 8.00 -4.92 -7.12
CA ASP A 300 8.03 -3.88 -8.17
C ASP A 300 6.96 -2.82 -7.91
N LEU A 301 5.72 -3.25 -7.68
CA LEU A 301 4.59 -2.38 -7.33
C LEU A 301 4.84 -1.64 -6.01
N SER A 302 5.40 -2.34 -5.00
CA SER A 302 5.77 -1.73 -3.73
C SER A 302 6.84 -0.65 -3.91
N ASN A 303 7.82 -0.85 -4.80
CA ASN A 303 8.85 0.13 -5.07
C ASN A 303 8.33 1.31 -5.90
N LYS A 304 7.41 1.09 -6.86
CA LYS A 304 6.64 2.19 -7.50
C LYS A 304 5.98 3.06 -6.44
N LEU A 305 5.21 2.48 -5.50
CA LEU A 305 4.49 3.22 -4.45
C LEU A 305 5.46 3.90 -3.46
N LYS A 306 6.54 3.23 -3.02
CA LYS A 306 7.59 3.85 -2.19
C LYS A 306 8.29 5.03 -2.88
N SER A 307 8.41 5.02 -4.21
CA SER A 307 9.12 6.05 -4.99
C SER A 307 8.24 7.21 -5.46
N LEU A 308 6.91 7.08 -5.36
CA LEU A 308 5.95 8.08 -5.81
C LEU A 308 6.06 9.37 -4.99
N THR A 309 6.27 10.51 -5.66
CA THR A 309 6.21 11.84 -5.02
C THR A 309 4.81 12.12 -4.52
N THR A 310 4.65 12.87 -3.42
CA THR A 310 3.34 13.15 -2.81
C THR A 310 2.50 14.16 -3.59
N SER A 311 3.15 14.99 -4.42
CA SER A 311 2.54 15.98 -5.29
C SER A 311 3.46 16.25 -6.49
N ILE A 312 2.90 16.88 -7.53
CA ILE A 312 3.54 17.26 -8.79
C ILE A 312 3.28 18.76 -9.02
N GLU A 313 4.31 19.56 -9.26
CA GLU A 313 4.16 20.96 -9.70
C GLU A 313 4.10 21.03 -11.22
N ASN A 314 3.09 21.70 -11.79
CA ASN A 314 2.85 21.75 -13.23
C ASN A 314 3.09 23.15 -13.84
N ASN A 315 3.37 24.16 -13.01
CA ASN A 315 3.55 25.56 -13.40
C ASN A 315 4.97 26.10 -13.12
N ASP A 316 5.93 25.19 -12.92
CA ASP A 316 7.31 25.45 -12.49
C ASP A 316 8.03 26.51 -13.34
N LYS A 317 7.73 26.55 -14.63
CA LYS A 317 8.25 27.52 -15.60
C LYS A 317 7.98 28.98 -15.23
N ILE A 318 6.75 29.35 -14.85
CA ILE A 318 6.48 30.77 -14.50
C ILE A 318 7.01 31.08 -13.09
N SER A 319 6.83 30.17 -12.13
CA SER A 319 7.23 30.36 -10.72
C SER A 319 8.75 30.45 -10.50
N LYS A 320 9.56 29.89 -11.41
CA LYS A 320 11.03 29.89 -11.33
C LYS A 320 11.72 30.79 -12.35
N GLN A 321 11.05 31.19 -13.45
CA GLN A 321 11.71 31.87 -14.59
C GLN A 321 11.15 33.26 -14.91
N MET A 322 10.38 33.88 -13.99
CA MET A 322 9.75 35.20 -14.17
C MET A 322 10.68 36.29 -14.75
N GLU A 323 11.94 36.35 -14.31
CA GLU A 323 12.92 37.33 -14.81
C GLU A 323 13.28 37.10 -16.29
N SER A 324 13.65 35.87 -16.68
CA SER A 324 14.04 35.55 -18.06
C SER A 324 12.86 35.51 -19.02
N LEU A 325 11.68 35.11 -18.55
CA LEU A 325 10.43 35.25 -19.31
C LEU A 325 10.11 36.74 -19.54
N GLY A 326 10.28 37.57 -18.50
CA GLY A 326 10.17 39.03 -18.57
C GLY A 326 11.12 39.64 -19.60
N GLU A 327 12.39 39.26 -19.58
CA GLU A 327 13.39 39.71 -20.58
C GLU A 327 13.03 39.29 -21.99
N ALA A 328 12.55 38.05 -22.19
CA ALA A 328 12.14 37.53 -23.49
C ALA A 328 10.94 38.30 -24.11
N THR A 329 10.10 38.94 -23.30
CA THR A 329 9.04 39.82 -23.84
C THR A 329 9.59 41.09 -24.50
N GLY A 330 10.83 41.51 -24.18
CA GLY A 330 11.43 42.74 -24.68
C GLY A 330 10.66 44.00 -24.24
N VAL A 331 10.33 44.11 -22.95
CA VAL A 331 9.79 45.31 -22.31
C VAL A 331 10.92 46.15 -21.67
N GLY A 332 10.90 47.46 -21.89
CA GLY A 332 11.87 48.40 -21.33
C GLY A 332 11.68 48.61 -19.82
N LYS A 333 12.72 49.12 -19.15
CA LYS A 333 12.64 49.47 -17.72
C LYS A 333 11.72 50.68 -17.56
N GLY A 334 10.69 50.59 -16.70
CA GLY A 334 9.69 51.65 -16.58
C GLY A 334 8.59 51.60 -17.65
N GLU A 335 8.53 50.54 -18.46
CA GLU A 335 7.48 50.36 -19.47
C GLU A 335 6.46 49.30 -19.05
N VAL A 336 5.28 49.39 -19.66
CA VAL A 336 4.26 48.33 -19.68
C VAL A 336 4.02 47.94 -21.13
N LYS A 337 4.03 46.64 -21.42
CA LYS A 337 3.92 46.09 -22.78
C LYS A 337 2.79 45.08 -22.87
N ASN A 338 1.95 45.21 -23.88
CA ASN A 338 0.90 44.23 -24.19
C ASN A 338 1.51 43.00 -24.87
N ILE A 339 1.06 41.82 -24.44
CA ILE A 339 1.50 40.49 -24.86
C ILE A 339 0.31 39.52 -24.91
N ASP A 340 0.45 38.41 -25.64
CA ASP A 340 -0.55 37.34 -25.74
C ASP A 340 -0.05 35.99 -25.18
N ASN A 341 1.23 35.87 -24.80
CA ASN A 341 1.80 34.70 -24.14
C ASN A 341 2.87 35.06 -23.10
N PHE A 342 2.90 34.33 -21.98
CA PHE A 342 3.97 34.37 -20.98
C PHE A 342 4.14 33.01 -20.30
N GLY A 343 5.27 32.32 -20.52
CA GLY A 343 5.55 31.03 -19.86
C GLY A 343 4.54 29.91 -20.18
N GLY A 344 3.87 29.97 -21.34
CA GLY A 344 2.79 29.05 -21.73
C GLY A 344 1.37 29.55 -21.39
N TRP A 345 1.23 30.48 -20.44
CA TRP A 345 -0.04 31.18 -20.19
C TRP A 345 -0.36 32.08 -21.37
N LYS A 346 -1.52 31.87 -21.99
CA LYS A 346 -2.02 32.61 -23.16
C LYS A 346 -3.05 33.64 -22.72
N ALA A 347 -3.21 34.71 -23.48
CA ALA A 347 -4.37 35.59 -23.33
C ALA A 347 -5.65 34.83 -23.67
N VAL A 348 -6.67 34.92 -22.82
CA VAL A 348 -8.02 34.42 -23.13
C VAL A 348 -8.56 35.22 -24.32
N LYS A 349 -9.07 34.53 -25.33
CA LYS A 349 -9.57 35.15 -26.57
C LYS A 349 -11.08 35.33 -26.56
N ASP A 350 -11.54 36.45 -27.09
CA ASP A 350 -12.96 36.70 -27.35
C ASP A 350 -13.42 36.04 -28.67
N THR A 351 -14.70 36.21 -29.01
CA THR A 351 -15.32 35.67 -30.22
C THR A 351 -14.74 36.23 -31.52
N GLU A 352 -14.01 37.35 -31.46
CA GLU A 352 -13.29 37.96 -32.59
C GLU A 352 -11.83 37.47 -32.64
N SER A 353 -11.46 36.49 -31.80
CA SER A 353 -10.10 35.97 -31.57
C SER A 353 -9.10 36.98 -30.99
N ASN A 354 -9.58 38.10 -30.43
CA ASN A 354 -8.74 39.08 -29.76
C ASN A 354 -8.50 38.69 -28.30
N GLY A 355 -7.23 38.75 -27.87
CA GLY A 355 -6.82 38.51 -26.49
C GLY A 355 -5.46 39.15 -26.23
N LYS A 356 -5.34 39.91 -25.14
CA LYS A 356 -4.10 40.55 -24.69
C LYS A 356 -4.08 40.67 -23.16
N PHE A 357 -2.90 40.56 -22.57
CA PHE A 357 -2.63 41.00 -21.20
C PHE A 357 -1.34 41.83 -21.20
N ALA A 358 -0.95 42.38 -20.06
CA ALA A 358 0.23 43.25 -19.98
C ALA A 358 1.32 42.67 -19.09
N VAL A 359 2.58 42.98 -19.43
CA VAL A 359 3.75 42.84 -18.54
C VAL A 359 4.32 44.22 -18.25
N ALA A 360 4.53 44.53 -16.97
CA ALA A 360 5.24 45.72 -16.52
C ALA A 360 6.64 45.34 -16.05
N ARG A 361 7.63 46.22 -16.27
CA ARG A 361 9.00 46.06 -15.74
C ARG A 361 9.38 47.27 -14.89
N LYS A 362 9.99 47.01 -13.74
CA LYS A 362 10.46 48.08 -12.84
C LYS A 362 11.39 49.08 -13.56
N THR A 363 11.34 50.33 -13.12
CA THR A 363 12.33 51.36 -13.45
C THR A 363 13.71 51.00 -12.88
N GLU A 364 14.75 51.72 -13.29
CA GLU A 364 16.11 51.56 -12.74
C GLU A 364 16.17 51.75 -11.22
N LYS A 365 15.20 52.45 -10.64
CA LYS A 365 15.10 52.75 -9.20
C LYS A 365 14.27 51.73 -8.42
N GLY A 366 13.83 50.64 -9.06
CA GLY A 366 13.17 49.52 -8.42
C GLY A 366 11.73 49.81 -7.95
N ILE A 367 11.02 50.67 -8.68
CA ILE A 367 9.56 50.87 -8.58
C ILE A 367 8.90 50.40 -9.87
N PHE A 368 7.63 49.99 -9.83
CA PHE A 368 6.86 49.75 -11.06
C PHE A 368 6.42 51.07 -11.71
N PRO A 369 6.05 51.05 -13.01
CA PRO A 369 5.69 52.25 -13.77
C PRO A 369 4.47 53.00 -13.21
N LEU A 370 4.33 54.27 -13.56
CA LEU A 370 3.16 55.08 -13.20
C LEU A 370 1.83 54.46 -13.66
N GLU A 371 1.83 53.68 -14.75
CA GLU A 371 0.66 52.96 -15.25
C GLU A 371 0.18 51.82 -14.33
N THR A 372 0.89 51.51 -13.24
CA THR A 372 0.51 50.50 -12.25
C THR A 372 0.15 51.10 -10.88
N ILE A 373 -0.25 52.38 -10.84
CA ILE A 373 -0.66 53.07 -9.60
C ILE A 373 -1.77 54.11 -9.88
N ASN A 374 -2.79 54.14 -9.02
CA ASN A 374 -3.92 55.05 -9.19
C ASN A 374 -3.50 56.52 -9.23
N THR A 375 -3.66 57.14 -10.40
CA THR A 375 -3.41 58.57 -10.64
C THR A 375 -4.64 59.25 -11.20
N VAL A 376 -5.16 60.26 -10.49
CA VAL A 376 -6.42 60.95 -10.84
C VAL A 376 -6.25 62.47 -10.92
N VAL A 377 -7.25 63.17 -11.44
CA VAL A 377 -7.25 64.63 -11.62
C VAL A 377 -8.49 65.28 -11.02
N ASP A 378 -8.31 66.31 -10.21
CA ASP A 378 -9.37 67.29 -9.97
C ASP A 378 -9.47 68.22 -11.18
N ILE A 379 -10.50 67.98 -11.99
CA ILE A 379 -10.78 68.67 -13.25
C ILE A 379 -11.00 70.17 -13.04
N ASN A 380 -11.47 70.60 -11.86
CA ASN A 380 -11.76 72.00 -11.57
C ASN A 380 -10.51 72.82 -11.29
N SER A 381 -9.52 72.23 -10.61
CA SER A 381 -8.29 72.91 -10.19
C SER A 381 -7.04 72.53 -10.99
N GLY A 382 -7.15 71.59 -11.93
CA GLY A 382 -6.02 71.06 -12.71
C GLY A 382 -4.98 70.34 -11.86
N THR A 383 -5.38 69.81 -10.69
CA THR A 383 -4.49 69.15 -9.74
C THR A 383 -4.48 67.65 -9.98
N TYR A 384 -3.30 67.07 -10.12
CA TYR A 384 -3.11 65.63 -10.25
C TYR A 384 -2.64 65.00 -8.93
N PHE A 385 -3.19 63.83 -8.63
CA PHE A 385 -2.95 63.08 -7.41
C PHE A 385 -2.59 61.63 -7.74
N THR A 386 -1.36 61.22 -7.43
CA THR A 386 -0.92 59.81 -7.51
C THR A 386 -0.92 59.23 -6.10
N TYR A 387 -1.80 58.26 -5.84
CA TYR A 387 -2.06 57.75 -4.49
C TYR A 387 -1.14 56.58 -4.15
N LEU A 388 -0.26 56.79 -3.16
CA LEU A 388 0.88 55.93 -2.85
C LEU A 388 0.54 54.72 -1.98
N ARG A 389 -0.59 54.81 -1.25
CA ARG A 389 -1.07 53.77 -0.35
C ARG A 389 -2.01 52.77 -1.03
N GLU A 390 -2.71 53.21 -2.07
CA GLU A 390 -3.77 52.48 -2.80
C GLU A 390 -3.23 51.37 -3.73
N GLN A 391 -2.03 50.82 -3.46
CA GLN A 391 -1.51 49.69 -4.21
C GLN A 391 -0.81 48.65 -3.33
N ALA A 392 -1.25 47.41 -3.48
CA ALA A 392 -0.66 46.21 -2.92
C ALA A 392 -0.04 45.40 -4.05
N LEU A 393 1.26 45.56 -4.26
CA LEU A 393 2.02 44.84 -5.29
C LEU A 393 3.11 44.00 -4.64
N ASP A 394 3.33 42.79 -5.14
CA ASP A 394 4.59 42.09 -4.91
C ASP A 394 5.74 42.86 -5.58
N ARG A 395 6.86 43.00 -4.87
CA ARG A 395 8.04 43.74 -5.34
C ARG A 395 9.31 42.90 -5.31
N THR A 396 9.19 41.57 -5.21
CA THR A 396 10.28 40.59 -5.36
C THR A 396 10.83 40.62 -6.80
N SER A 397 10.11 40.08 -7.79
CA SER A 397 10.50 40.10 -9.21
C SER A 397 10.54 41.53 -9.78
N ASN A 398 11.38 41.77 -10.78
CA ASN A 398 11.39 43.00 -11.57
C ASN A 398 10.24 43.09 -12.58
N TYR A 399 9.51 42.00 -12.80
CA TYR A 399 8.40 41.91 -13.73
C TYR A 399 7.10 41.56 -13.00
N MET A 400 5.99 41.98 -13.58
CA MET A 400 4.65 41.68 -13.08
C MET A 400 3.66 41.63 -14.24
N LEU A 401 2.78 40.63 -14.23
CA LEU A 401 1.69 40.54 -15.20
C LEU A 401 0.48 41.34 -14.71
N TYR A 402 -0.32 41.86 -15.63
CA TYR A 402 -1.57 42.56 -15.34
C TYR A 402 -2.66 42.06 -16.28
N LEU A 403 -3.75 41.54 -15.71
CA LEU A 403 -4.81 40.86 -16.48
C LEU A 403 -5.81 41.81 -17.12
N SER A 404 -5.84 43.09 -16.72
CA SER A 404 -6.77 44.08 -17.28
C SER A 404 -6.15 45.47 -17.43
N GLU A 405 -6.66 46.24 -18.39
CA GLU A 405 -6.42 47.69 -18.49
C GLU A 405 -7.76 48.41 -18.23
N VAL A 406 -7.69 49.58 -17.60
CA VAL A 406 -8.84 50.46 -17.33
C VAL A 406 -8.93 51.56 -18.39
N ARG A 407 -10.14 51.94 -18.77
CA ARG A 407 -10.42 53.11 -19.60
C ARG A 407 -9.87 54.38 -18.95
N THR A 408 -8.97 55.07 -19.64
CA THR A 408 -8.44 56.38 -19.23
C THR A 408 -8.43 57.34 -20.41
N GLN A 409 -7.96 58.59 -20.21
CA GLN A 409 -7.85 59.55 -21.31
C GLN A 409 -6.81 59.12 -22.37
N ALA A 410 -5.82 58.29 -22.03
CA ALA A 410 -4.84 57.74 -22.97
C ALA A 410 -5.42 56.65 -23.88
N SER A 411 -6.37 55.87 -23.37
CA SER A 411 -7.03 54.77 -24.10
C SER A 411 -8.40 55.17 -24.64
N LYS A 412 -8.86 56.42 -24.46
CA LYS A 412 -10.24 56.91 -24.69
C LYS A 412 -10.99 56.42 -25.93
N ASP A 413 -10.31 56.12 -27.04
CA ASP A 413 -10.89 55.74 -28.34
C ASP A 413 -10.94 54.21 -28.57
N GLU A 414 -10.34 53.40 -27.69
CA GLU A 414 -10.51 51.94 -27.70
C GLU A 414 -11.89 51.52 -27.13
N PRO A 415 -12.46 50.36 -27.50
CA PRO A 415 -13.74 49.89 -26.96
C PRO A 415 -13.64 49.38 -25.51
N THR A 416 -14.68 49.60 -24.70
CA THR A 416 -14.85 48.99 -23.36
C THR A 416 -15.66 47.70 -23.43
N PHE A 417 -15.60 46.87 -22.39
CA PHE A 417 -16.51 45.73 -22.22
C PHE A 417 -18.00 46.12 -22.26
N ASP A 418 -18.37 47.28 -21.70
CA ASP A 418 -19.75 47.79 -21.69
C ASP A 418 -20.14 48.62 -22.93
N GLY A 419 -19.22 48.78 -23.89
CA GLY A 419 -19.44 49.51 -25.15
C GLY A 419 -19.64 51.02 -25.04
N LYS A 420 -19.47 51.64 -23.85
CA LYS A 420 -19.67 53.08 -23.67
C LYS A 420 -18.47 53.90 -24.15
N ASN A 421 -18.77 55.05 -24.75
CA ASN A 421 -17.78 56.07 -25.11
C ASN A 421 -17.13 56.68 -23.85
N TYR A 422 -15.87 57.11 -23.97
CA TYR A 422 -15.16 57.79 -22.88
C TYR A 422 -15.88 59.06 -22.40
N GLN A 423 -15.99 59.22 -21.08
CA GLN A 423 -16.41 60.44 -20.41
C GLN A 423 -15.36 60.83 -19.36
N ARG A 424 -14.95 62.10 -19.35
CA ARG A 424 -13.94 62.63 -18.40
C ARG A 424 -14.54 62.94 -17.02
N SER A 425 -15.85 63.12 -16.95
CA SER A 425 -16.62 63.38 -15.74
C SER A 425 -18.06 62.90 -15.94
N GLY A 426 -18.78 62.64 -14.85
CA GLY A 426 -20.20 62.25 -14.88
C GLY A 426 -20.47 60.74 -14.79
N LEU A 427 -19.43 59.90 -14.87
CA LEU A 427 -19.52 58.50 -14.46
C LEU A 427 -19.66 58.38 -12.93
N GLY A 428 -20.13 57.23 -12.46
CA GLY A 428 -20.33 56.95 -11.04
C GLY A 428 -19.02 56.94 -10.23
N ARG A 429 -19.17 56.94 -8.90
CA ARG A 429 -18.03 57.06 -7.97
C ARG A 429 -17.13 55.82 -7.91
N THR A 430 -17.55 54.71 -8.49
CA THR A 430 -16.80 53.44 -8.51
C THR A 430 -16.46 52.96 -9.92
N ASP A 431 -16.96 53.66 -10.94
CA ASP A 431 -16.87 53.27 -12.35
C ASP A 431 -15.40 53.26 -12.82
N ALA A 432 -14.92 52.08 -13.19
CA ALA A 432 -13.57 51.84 -13.72
C ALA A 432 -13.66 50.79 -14.85
N PRO A 433 -14.28 51.13 -16.00
CA PRO A 433 -14.61 50.16 -17.04
C PRO A 433 -13.37 49.68 -17.80
N GLY A 434 -13.28 48.36 -18.03
CA GLY A 434 -12.15 47.72 -18.68
C GLY A 434 -12.12 47.84 -20.20
N ILE A 435 -10.92 47.80 -20.77
CA ILE A 435 -10.67 47.73 -22.23
C ILE A 435 -10.99 46.33 -22.75
N LYS A 436 -11.65 46.19 -23.91
CA LYS A 436 -11.88 44.87 -24.55
C LYS A 436 -10.56 44.16 -24.91
N GLY A 437 -10.62 42.84 -24.98
CA GLY A 437 -9.50 41.96 -25.28
C GLY A 437 -8.65 41.61 -24.05
N TYR A 438 -8.80 42.32 -22.93
CA TYR A 438 -8.20 41.93 -21.65
C TYR A 438 -9.07 40.95 -20.90
N ASN A 439 -9.19 39.73 -21.45
CA ASN A 439 -10.11 38.72 -20.95
C ASN A 439 -9.47 37.80 -19.89
N GLY A 440 -8.26 38.12 -19.43
CA GLY A 440 -7.45 37.31 -18.51
C GLY A 440 -6.42 36.40 -19.21
N ILE A 441 -5.86 35.46 -18.44
CA ILE A 441 -4.92 34.44 -18.90
C ILE A 441 -5.46 33.01 -18.69
N GLU A 442 -5.02 32.08 -19.52
CA GLU A 442 -5.31 30.66 -19.37
C GLU A 442 -4.12 29.77 -19.77
N LYS A 443 -4.01 28.59 -19.14
CA LYS A 443 -3.04 27.54 -19.49
C LYS A 443 -3.67 26.16 -19.31
N THR A 444 -3.38 25.27 -20.26
CA THR A 444 -3.81 23.88 -20.27
C THR A 444 -2.69 22.99 -19.72
N PHE A 445 -3.05 22.01 -18.91
CA PHE A 445 -2.17 21.07 -18.24
C PHE A 445 -2.69 19.65 -18.45
N LYS A 446 -1.80 18.65 -18.45
CA LYS A 446 -2.20 17.24 -18.44
C LYS A 446 -2.71 16.84 -17.05
N ALA A 447 -3.75 16.02 -17.01
CA ALA A 447 -4.12 15.32 -15.79
C ALA A 447 -3.04 14.27 -15.47
N TYR A 448 -2.46 14.32 -14.26
CA TYR A 448 -1.33 13.46 -13.90
C TYR A 448 -1.68 11.97 -13.89
N SER A 449 -2.93 11.62 -13.57
CA SER A 449 -3.43 10.24 -13.64
C SER A 449 -4.80 10.18 -14.31
N PRO A 450 -4.85 10.09 -15.65
CA PRO A 450 -6.12 9.99 -16.38
C PRO A 450 -6.92 8.72 -16.05
N THR A 451 -6.30 7.69 -15.46
CA THR A 451 -6.96 6.42 -15.13
C THR A 451 -7.54 6.38 -13.71
N SER A 452 -6.92 7.03 -12.73
CA SER A 452 -7.44 7.10 -11.35
C SER A 452 -8.15 8.41 -11.01
N GLY A 453 -8.03 9.43 -11.86
CA GLY A 453 -8.25 10.82 -11.48
C GLY A 453 -7.10 11.37 -10.62
N SER A 454 -7.10 12.69 -10.46
CA SER A 454 -6.20 13.45 -9.59
C SER A 454 -6.95 14.62 -8.95
N LYS A 455 -6.34 15.29 -7.97
CA LYS A 455 -6.79 16.57 -7.41
C LYS A 455 -5.80 17.66 -7.80
N VAL A 456 -6.27 18.84 -8.19
CA VAL A 456 -5.44 20.02 -8.46
C VAL A 456 -5.65 21.12 -7.42
N GLN A 457 -4.58 21.82 -7.04
CA GLN A 457 -4.62 23.04 -6.26
C GLN A 457 -3.91 24.18 -7.01
N ILE A 458 -4.52 25.36 -7.00
CA ILE A 458 -4.01 26.57 -7.64
C ILE A 458 -3.68 27.59 -6.55
N SER A 459 -2.47 28.12 -6.56
CA SER A 459 -2.04 29.12 -5.59
C SER A 459 -1.24 30.23 -6.28
N PHE A 460 -1.57 31.50 -6.02
CA PHE A 460 -0.81 32.63 -6.56
C PHE A 460 -0.85 33.87 -5.66
N ILE A 461 0.22 34.66 -5.71
CA ILE A 461 0.28 35.98 -5.07
C ILE A 461 -0.67 36.95 -5.80
N THR A 462 -1.49 37.67 -5.02
CA THR A 462 -2.54 38.57 -5.49
C THR A 462 -2.26 40.02 -5.06
N GLY A 463 -2.99 40.98 -5.62
CA GLY A 463 -2.82 42.38 -5.25
C GLY A 463 -3.82 43.32 -5.93
N TYR A 464 -3.49 44.60 -5.90
CA TYR A 464 -4.22 45.66 -6.59
C TYR A 464 -3.32 46.86 -6.85
N SER A 465 -3.59 47.59 -7.92
CA SER A 465 -2.86 48.79 -8.37
C SER A 465 -3.62 50.10 -8.11
N GLY A 466 -4.85 50.02 -7.61
CA GLY A 466 -5.63 51.18 -7.19
C GLY A 466 -6.77 50.85 -6.24
N ASP A 467 -7.34 51.91 -5.68
CA ASP A 467 -8.65 51.95 -5.05
C ASP A 467 -9.51 53.03 -5.71
N ILE A 468 -10.82 52.80 -5.82
CA ILE A 468 -11.78 53.84 -6.15
C ILE A 468 -12.98 53.81 -5.18
N ASN A 469 -12.93 54.69 -4.17
CA ASN A 469 -13.94 54.82 -3.11
C ASN A 469 -14.21 53.48 -2.36
N GLY A 470 -13.15 52.74 -2.01
CA GLY A 470 -13.18 51.44 -1.36
C GLY A 470 -13.34 50.25 -2.32
N THR A 471 -13.39 50.50 -3.63
CA THR A 471 -13.59 49.47 -4.67
C THR A 471 -12.26 49.12 -5.33
N LYS A 472 -11.99 47.82 -5.47
CA LYS A 472 -10.77 47.25 -6.05
C LYS A 472 -11.14 46.19 -7.10
N ALA A 473 -10.26 45.97 -8.07
CA ALA A 473 -10.46 44.91 -9.07
C ALA A 473 -10.53 43.53 -8.39
N LYS A 474 -11.53 42.72 -8.77
CA LYS A 474 -11.77 41.39 -8.22
C LYS A 474 -11.27 40.32 -9.19
N TYR A 475 -10.67 39.26 -8.67
CA TYR A 475 -10.19 38.14 -9.47
C TYR A 475 -11.31 37.12 -9.67
N HIS A 476 -11.31 36.47 -10.84
CA HIS A 476 -12.11 35.30 -11.18
C HIS A 476 -11.14 34.16 -11.50
N VAL A 477 -11.31 33.00 -10.87
CA VAL A 477 -10.48 31.80 -11.10
C VAL A 477 -11.40 30.66 -11.50
N GLN A 478 -11.10 30.05 -12.65
CA GLN A 478 -11.89 28.94 -13.21
C GLN A 478 -10.99 27.75 -13.57
N VAL A 479 -11.54 26.53 -13.48
CA VAL A 479 -10.92 25.32 -14.05
C VAL A 479 -11.92 24.60 -14.94
N PHE A 480 -11.51 24.32 -16.17
CA PHE A 480 -12.27 23.57 -17.18
C PHE A 480 -11.62 22.22 -17.43
N THR A 481 -12.37 21.22 -17.89
CA THR A 481 -11.82 19.92 -18.35
C THR A 481 -12.05 19.76 -19.85
N SER A 482 -11.29 18.87 -20.50
CA SER A 482 -11.52 18.51 -21.91
C SER A 482 -12.86 17.82 -22.21
N GLN A 483 -13.74 17.66 -21.21
CA GLN A 483 -15.06 17.01 -21.31
C GLN A 483 -16.24 18.00 -21.19
N SER A 484 -16.02 19.26 -20.81
CA SER A 484 -17.11 20.20 -20.48
C SER A 484 -16.72 21.67 -20.62
N ASP A 485 -17.55 22.45 -21.35
CA ASP A 485 -17.48 23.91 -21.39
C ASP A 485 -17.90 24.58 -20.06
N THR A 486 -18.65 23.86 -19.21
CA THR A 486 -18.94 24.31 -17.84
C THR A 486 -17.71 24.04 -16.97
N PRO A 487 -17.19 25.03 -16.22
CA PRO A 487 -16.04 24.83 -15.35
C PRO A 487 -16.40 23.91 -14.17
N ILE A 488 -15.46 23.05 -13.78
CA ILE A 488 -15.53 22.20 -12.58
C ILE A 488 -15.19 22.96 -11.29
N TYR A 489 -14.62 24.16 -11.44
CA TYR A 489 -14.31 25.09 -10.35
C TYR A 489 -14.49 26.51 -10.85
N ASP A 490 -15.23 27.33 -10.11
CA ASP A 490 -15.49 28.73 -10.43
C ASP A 490 -15.60 29.53 -9.13
N VAL A 491 -14.67 30.46 -8.90
CA VAL A 491 -14.68 31.34 -7.71
C VAL A 491 -14.29 32.77 -8.06
N THR A 492 -14.92 33.73 -7.41
CA THR A 492 -14.56 35.15 -7.48
C THR A 492 -14.18 35.69 -6.10
N PHE A 493 -13.12 36.48 -6.00
CA PHE A 493 -12.70 37.07 -4.73
C PHE A 493 -12.22 38.52 -4.84
N ASP A 494 -12.37 39.23 -3.73
CA ASP A 494 -11.82 40.57 -3.50
C ASP A 494 -10.43 40.44 -2.88
N PRO A 495 -9.36 40.93 -3.53
CA PRO A 495 -7.99 40.70 -3.05
C PRO A 495 -7.70 41.38 -1.70
N GLN A 496 -8.51 42.34 -1.24
CA GLN A 496 -8.30 42.98 0.07
C GLN A 496 -8.83 42.14 1.24
N LYS A 497 -9.69 41.15 1.00
CA LYS A 497 -10.43 40.45 2.06
C LYS A 497 -9.82 39.10 2.42
N ASP A 498 -9.53 38.90 3.70
CA ASP A 498 -9.21 37.58 4.23
C ASP A 498 -10.41 36.63 4.09
N VAL A 499 -10.17 35.43 3.58
CA VAL A 499 -11.15 34.35 3.42
C VAL A 499 -10.53 33.07 3.96
N THR A 500 -11.02 32.60 5.10
CA THR A 500 -10.45 31.43 5.82
C THR A 500 -11.41 30.23 5.88
N ASN A 501 -12.72 30.49 5.86
CA ASN A 501 -13.77 29.50 6.14
C ASN A 501 -14.59 29.11 4.88
N ASP A 502 -14.11 29.44 3.69
CA ASP A 502 -14.78 29.10 2.43
C ASP A 502 -14.45 27.64 1.99
N PRO A 503 -15.41 26.87 1.47
CA PRO A 503 -15.20 25.47 1.08
C PRO A 503 -14.46 25.29 -0.25
N ASN A 504 -14.27 26.35 -1.04
CA ASN A 504 -13.67 26.32 -2.37
C ASN A 504 -12.31 27.02 -2.41
N MET A 505 -12.05 28.00 -1.54
CA MET A 505 -10.80 28.77 -1.53
C MET A 505 -10.34 29.22 -0.14
N THR A 506 -9.11 29.75 -0.09
CA THR A 506 -8.60 30.61 0.97
C THR A 506 -7.90 31.82 0.36
N VAL A 507 -8.08 32.99 0.97
CA VAL A 507 -7.45 34.24 0.54
C VAL A 507 -6.81 34.89 1.77
N GLN A 508 -5.54 35.25 1.64
CA GLN A 508 -4.86 36.19 2.52
C GLN A 508 -5.00 37.59 1.92
N GLY A 509 -5.55 38.53 2.69
CA GLY A 509 -5.85 39.89 2.24
C GLY A 509 -4.60 40.71 1.91
N ALA A 510 -4.57 41.23 0.69
CA ALA A 510 -3.67 42.30 0.27
C ALA A 510 -4.01 43.60 1.04
N SER A 511 -3.00 44.41 1.41
CA SER A 511 -3.20 45.55 2.31
C SER A 511 -2.43 46.81 1.90
N ASP A 512 -3.01 47.97 2.20
CA ASP A 512 -2.51 49.29 1.79
C ASP A 512 -1.18 49.67 2.44
N GLY A 513 -0.48 50.63 1.83
CA GLY A 513 0.80 51.14 2.31
C GLY A 513 0.70 51.85 3.67
N SER A 514 1.39 51.35 4.69
CA SER A 514 1.31 51.88 6.05
C SER A 514 2.43 52.86 6.44
N SER A 515 3.65 52.68 5.92
CA SER A 515 4.85 53.46 6.33
C SER A 515 5.34 54.53 5.35
N VAL A 516 4.57 54.88 4.30
CA VAL A 516 4.88 56.09 3.50
C VAL A 516 4.49 57.34 4.29
N VAL A 517 5.38 58.34 4.30
CA VAL A 517 5.18 59.59 5.05
C VAL A 517 4.12 60.47 4.39
N ALA A 518 4.02 60.41 3.06
CA ALA A 518 2.95 61.04 2.30
C ALA A 518 1.99 59.99 1.72
N GLU A 519 0.69 60.28 1.77
CA GLU A 519 -0.35 59.38 1.26
C GLU A 519 -0.47 59.43 -0.27
N ARG A 520 -0.13 60.58 -0.86
CA ARG A 520 -0.20 60.86 -2.31
C ARG A 520 0.85 61.88 -2.74
N ILE A 521 1.32 61.79 -3.98
CA ILE A 521 2.04 62.88 -4.65
C ILE A 521 1.00 63.84 -5.25
N THR A 522 1.20 65.16 -5.07
CA THR A 522 0.37 66.21 -5.68
C THR A 522 1.20 66.99 -6.70
N THR A 523 0.65 67.25 -7.89
CA THR A 523 1.33 68.01 -8.97
C THR A 523 0.34 68.86 -9.80
N LYS A 524 0.87 69.84 -10.53
CA LYS A 524 0.14 70.70 -11.48
C LYS A 524 1.00 71.03 -12.70
N GLY A 525 0.35 71.25 -13.85
CA GLY A 525 1.02 71.70 -15.08
C GLY A 525 2.27 70.87 -15.41
N ASP A 526 3.37 71.56 -15.70
CA ASP A 526 4.64 70.93 -16.12
C ASP A 526 5.30 70.03 -15.06
N GLU A 527 4.86 70.02 -13.80
CA GLU A 527 5.31 69.02 -12.82
C GLU A 527 4.72 67.62 -13.07
N PHE A 528 3.59 67.53 -13.78
CA PHE A 528 2.88 66.27 -14.01
C PHE A 528 3.39 65.54 -15.26
N THR A 529 4.61 65.00 -15.18
CA THR A 529 5.14 64.06 -16.17
C THR A 529 5.42 62.71 -15.53
N LYS A 530 5.37 61.63 -16.32
CA LYS A 530 5.61 60.26 -15.85
C LYS A 530 6.94 60.13 -15.14
N GLU A 531 7.99 60.68 -15.74
CA GLU A 531 9.37 60.62 -15.26
C GLU A 531 9.53 61.37 -13.93
N LYS A 532 8.88 62.54 -13.78
CA LYS A 532 8.90 63.32 -12.53
C LYS A 532 8.14 62.64 -11.39
N LEU A 533 7.08 61.91 -11.71
CA LEU A 533 6.32 61.14 -10.71
C LEU A 533 7.05 59.87 -10.30
N GLU A 534 7.66 59.14 -11.24
CA GLU A 534 8.50 57.98 -10.95
C GLU A 534 9.77 58.38 -10.17
N GLU A 535 10.37 59.52 -10.50
CA GLU A 535 11.46 60.11 -9.73
C GLU A 535 11.04 60.38 -8.29
N LYS A 536 9.88 61.03 -8.07
CA LYS A 536 9.32 61.26 -6.73
C LYS A 536 9.03 59.94 -6.02
N MET A 537 8.36 58.98 -6.67
CA MET A 537 8.04 57.65 -6.12
C MET A 537 9.27 56.79 -5.78
N SER A 538 10.44 57.09 -6.34
CA SER A 538 11.68 56.39 -5.95
C SER A 538 12.20 56.78 -4.56
N GLN A 539 11.80 57.95 -4.05
CA GLN A 539 12.26 58.52 -2.78
C GLN A 539 11.59 57.83 -1.58
N THR A 540 12.35 57.59 -0.51
CA THR A 540 11.92 56.85 0.69
C THR A 540 10.58 57.32 1.28
N GLN A 541 10.31 58.63 1.28
CA GLN A 541 9.08 59.21 1.83
C GLN A 541 7.81 58.95 0.97
N PHE A 542 8.00 58.68 -0.33
CA PHE A 542 6.95 58.53 -1.34
C PHE A 542 6.86 57.11 -1.92
N ARG A 543 7.72 56.17 -1.51
CA ARG A 543 7.86 54.87 -2.20
C ARG A 543 6.71 53.90 -1.84
N PRO A 544 5.85 53.50 -2.79
CA PRO A 544 4.72 52.62 -2.51
C PRO A 544 5.12 51.29 -1.86
N ASN A 545 4.39 50.90 -0.83
CA ASN A 545 4.80 49.85 0.12
C ASN A 545 3.65 48.97 0.64
N GLY A 546 2.45 49.03 0.04
CA GLY A 546 1.35 48.10 0.36
C GLY A 546 1.73 46.64 0.07
N ARG A 547 1.22 45.72 0.88
CA ARG A 547 1.63 44.30 0.91
C ARG A 547 0.70 43.46 0.04
N PRO A 548 1.22 42.60 -0.85
CA PRO A 548 0.38 41.72 -1.66
C PRO A 548 -0.34 40.69 -0.77
N GLY A 549 -1.41 40.12 -1.33
CA GLY A 549 -2.16 39.01 -0.75
C GLY A 549 -1.75 37.69 -1.36
N LYS A 550 -2.49 36.62 -1.03
CA LYS A 550 -2.32 35.30 -1.66
C LYS A 550 -3.66 34.59 -1.81
N PHE A 551 -3.93 34.05 -2.98
CA PHE A 551 -5.03 33.11 -3.22
C PHE A 551 -4.49 31.68 -3.20
N THR A 552 -5.25 30.77 -2.60
CA THR A 552 -5.05 29.32 -2.70
C THR A 552 -6.40 28.63 -2.77
N SER A 553 -6.67 27.85 -3.83
CA SER A 553 -7.88 27.02 -3.92
C SER A 553 -7.86 25.91 -2.87
N LYS A 554 -9.02 25.33 -2.54
CA LYS A 554 -9.04 23.97 -2.00
C LYS A 554 -8.65 22.97 -3.11
N GLU A 555 -8.59 21.70 -2.77
CA GLU A 555 -8.37 20.63 -3.75
C GLU A 555 -9.58 20.52 -4.70
N ILE A 556 -9.30 20.52 -6.00
CA ILE A 556 -10.30 20.45 -7.08
C ILE A 556 -10.17 19.08 -7.74
N ASP A 557 -11.22 18.26 -7.65
CA ASP A 557 -11.21 16.92 -8.24
C ASP A 557 -11.23 16.95 -9.78
N ILE A 558 -10.24 16.28 -10.39
CA ILE A 558 -10.12 15.98 -11.81
C ILE A 558 -10.57 14.52 -12.03
N PRO A 559 -11.78 14.27 -12.58
CA PRO A 559 -12.31 12.92 -12.71
C PRO A 559 -11.45 11.98 -13.57
N ALA A 560 -11.52 10.67 -13.27
CA ALA A 560 -10.97 9.65 -14.16
C ALA A 560 -11.59 9.74 -15.56
N GLY A 561 -10.78 9.50 -16.59
CA GLY A 561 -11.09 9.73 -18.00
C GLY A 561 -10.79 11.15 -18.49
N VAL A 562 -10.49 12.12 -17.62
CA VAL A 562 -9.98 13.43 -18.04
C VAL A 562 -8.48 13.32 -18.33
N THR A 563 -8.07 13.78 -19.51
CA THR A 563 -6.66 13.82 -19.95
C THR A 563 -6.02 15.19 -19.79
N GLU A 564 -6.83 16.26 -19.82
CA GLU A 564 -6.40 17.66 -19.82
C GLU A 564 -7.39 18.53 -19.04
N TYR A 565 -6.85 19.51 -18.32
CA TYR A 565 -7.62 20.58 -17.68
C TYR A 565 -7.00 21.94 -17.99
N THR A 566 -7.83 22.99 -18.05
CA THR A 566 -7.39 24.36 -18.33
C THR A 566 -7.72 25.25 -17.14
N VAL A 567 -6.71 25.89 -16.58
CA VAL A 567 -6.86 26.93 -15.55
C VAL A 567 -6.97 28.29 -16.23
N ARG A 568 -7.96 29.09 -15.85
CA ARG A 568 -8.16 30.47 -16.30
C ARG A 568 -8.21 31.41 -15.10
N ILE A 569 -7.57 32.58 -15.23
CA ILE A 569 -7.63 33.67 -14.26
C ILE A 569 -7.97 34.97 -15.00
N SER A 570 -9.01 35.67 -14.58
CA SER A 570 -9.52 36.88 -15.23
C SER A 570 -10.10 37.89 -14.22
N SER A 571 -10.77 38.92 -14.73
CA SER A 571 -11.54 39.87 -13.90
C SER A 571 -12.96 39.36 -13.65
N ALA A 572 -13.37 39.36 -12.38
CA ALA A 572 -14.75 39.09 -11.99
C ALA A 572 -15.68 40.29 -12.23
N ASP A 573 -15.15 41.49 -12.47
CA ASP A 573 -15.93 42.71 -12.65
C ASP A 573 -15.19 43.73 -13.55
N ASN A 574 -15.55 43.72 -14.83
CA ASN A 574 -15.00 44.62 -15.84
C ASN A 574 -15.64 46.03 -15.85
N GLN A 575 -16.50 46.35 -14.88
CA GLN A 575 -17.01 47.72 -14.65
C GLN A 575 -16.31 48.40 -13.45
N HIS A 576 -15.72 47.62 -12.54
CA HIS A 576 -15.17 48.10 -11.26
C HIS A 576 -13.70 47.69 -11.03
N LEU A 577 -12.83 47.94 -12.01
CA LEU A 577 -11.39 47.61 -11.94
C LEU A 577 -10.53 48.49 -10.99
N GLY A 578 -11.14 49.24 -10.08
CA GLY A 578 -10.44 49.84 -8.93
C GLY A 578 -9.55 51.07 -9.20
N MET A 579 -9.58 51.68 -10.39
CA MET A 579 -8.74 52.87 -10.68
C MET A 579 -9.53 53.98 -11.38
N GLY A 580 -9.14 55.23 -11.13
CA GLY A 580 -9.83 56.38 -11.68
C GLY A 580 -9.68 56.52 -13.19
N TYR A 581 -10.82 56.47 -13.90
CA TYR A 581 -10.96 56.69 -15.34
C TYR A 581 -10.49 58.08 -15.83
N GLN A 582 -10.26 59.00 -14.90
CA GLN A 582 -9.91 60.39 -15.15
C GLN A 582 -8.40 60.60 -15.41
N SER A 583 -7.58 59.56 -15.26
CA SER A 583 -6.14 59.59 -15.54
C SER A 583 -5.83 60.00 -16.98
N ILE A 584 -4.70 60.69 -17.19
CA ILE A 584 -4.18 60.95 -18.54
C ILE A 584 -3.30 59.82 -19.07
N TYR A 585 -2.83 58.92 -18.19
CA TYR A 585 -1.97 57.79 -18.52
C TYR A 585 -2.80 56.50 -18.58
N ARG A 586 -2.24 55.42 -19.17
CA ARG A 586 -2.88 54.09 -19.10
C ARG A 586 -2.79 53.55 -17.67
N HIS A 587 -3.72 52.68 -17.28
CA HIS A 587 -3.80 52.11 -15.93
C HIS A 587 -4.06 50.60 -16.03
N PHE A 588 -3.21 49.78 -15.42
CA PHE A 588 -3.29 48.31 -15.49
C PHE A 588 -3.66 47.70 -14.13
N ALA A 589 -4.61 46.75 -14.15
CA ALA A 589 -5.27 46.13 -13.00
C ALA A 589 -5.00 44.61 -12.91
N LEU A 590 -5.36 44.01 -11.78
CA LEU A 590 -5.20 42.58 -11.47
C LEU A 590 -3.74 42.10 -11.65
N PRO A 591 -2.82 42.57 -10.79
CA PRO A 591 -1.43 42.14 -10.80
C PRO A 591 -1.30 40.64 -10.51
N ILE A 592 -0.42 39.93 -11.22
CA ILE A 592 0.03 38.57 -10.89
C ILE A 592 1.55 38.53 -10.87
N SER A 593 2.09 37.98 -9.78
CA SER A 593 3.52 37.70 -9.62
C SER A 593 3.83 36.25 -10.00
N GLY A 594 5.06 36.01 -10.43
CA GLY A 594 5.57 34.69 -10.85
C GLY A 594 6.71 34.17 -9.96
N LEU A 595 6.70 34.43 -8.66
CA LEU A 595 7.67 33.84 -7.71
C LEU A 595 7.03 32.95 -6.61
N ASP A 596 5.71 32.75 -6.70
CA ASP A 596 4.89 31.89 -5.85
C ASP A 596 3.55 31.70 -6.57
N PHE A 597 3.60 31.06 -7.75
CA PHE A 597 2.43 30.77 -8.61
C PHE A 597 2.45 29.30 -9.01
N HIS A 598 1.71 28.50 -8.26
CA HIS A 598 1.74 27.04 -8.26
C HIS A 598 0.44 26.47 -8.85
N VAL A 599 0.57 25.40 -9.64
CA VAL A 599 -0.55 24.55 -10.06
C VAL A 599 -0.14 23.11 -9.75
N THR A 600 -0.37 22.70 -8.51
CA THR A 600 0.03 21.40 -8.00
C THR A 600 -1.05 20.35 -8.26
N GLN A 601 -0.65 19.12 -8.60
CA GLN A 601 -1.52 17.95 -8.60
C GLN A 601 -1.13 17.00 -7.46
N ASP A 602 -2.11 16.29 -6.91
CA ASP A 602 -1.88 15.18 -6.00
C ASP A 602 -1.42 13.91 -6.74
N THR A 603 -1.03 12.89 -5.99
CA THR A 603 -0.73 11.55 -6.53
C THR A 603 -1.48 10.43 -5.79
N GLY A 604 -2.42 10.78 -4.90
CA GLY A 604 -3.16 9.86 -4.03
C GLY A 604 -4.00 8.85 -4.81
N GLY A 605 -4.58 9.25 -5.94
CA GLY A 605 -5.29 8.32 -6.85
C GLY A 605 -4.37 7.23 -7.42
N VAL A 606 -3.14 7.60 -7.82
CA VAL A 606 -2.11 6.65 -8.25
C VAL A 606 -1.67 5.76 -7.09
N ALA A 607 -1.45 6.35 -5.93
CA ALA A 607 -1.01 5.65 -4.73
C ALA A 607 -2.03 4.59 -4.27
N LYS A 608 -3.32 4.95 -4.27
CA LYS A 608 -4.46 4.04 -4.03
C LYS A 608 -4.48 2.89 -5.03
N SER A 609 -4.33 3.19 -6.32
CA SER A 609 -4.35 2.20 -7.41
C SER A 609 -3.18 1.22 -7.34
N LEU A 610 -1.97 1.69 -7.00
CA LEU A 610 -0.80 0.83 -6.76
C LEU A 610 -1.02 -0.06 -5.53
N LEU A 611 -1.54 0.48 -4.42
CA LEU A 611 -1.83 -0.30 -3.22
C LEU A 611 -2.92 -1.36 -3.48
N GLN A 612 -3.92 -1.07 -4.30
CA GLN A 612 -4.94 -2.04 -4.73
C GLN A 612 -4.32 -3.22 -5.50
N LYS A 613 -3.41 -2.97 -6.45
CA LYS A 613 -2.69 -4.05 -7.16
C LYS A 613 -1.83 -4.89 -6.20
N ILE A 614 -1.15 -4.25 -5.24
CA ILE A 614 -0.34 -4.92 -4.21
C ILE A 614 -1.22 -5.81 -3.31
N TYR A 615 -2.33 -5.27 -2.81
CA TYR A 615 -3.28 -5.99 -1.96
C TYR A 615 -3.84 -7.23 -2.65
N THR A 616 -4.25 -7.10 -3.92
CA THR A 616 -4.82 -8.22 -4.70
C THR A 616 -3.80 -9.36 -4.85
N LYS A 617 -2.57 -9.05 -5.28
CA LYS A 617 -1.48 -10.05 -5.40
C LYS A 617 -1.03 -10.67 -4.07
N LEU A 618 -1.23 -9.96 -2.95
CA LEU A 618 -0.97 -10.49 -1.60
C LEU A 618 -2.12 -11.35 -1.07
N LYS A 619 -3.36 -11.11 -1.51
CA LYS A 619 -4.48 -12.03 -1.27
C LYS A 619 -4.37 -13.31 -2.10
N GLU A 620 -3.88 -13.22 -3.33
CA GLU A 620 -3.54 -14.39 -4.17
C GLU A 620 -2.48 -15.31 -3.53
N SER A 621 -1.52 -14.76 -2.76
CA SER A 621 -0.49 -15.54 -2.06
C SER A 621 -0.84 -15.90 -0.61
N GLU A 622 -1.96 -15.44 -0.06
CA GLU A 622 -2.23 -15.43 1.40
C GLU A 622 -2.15 -16.82 2.05
N GLU A 623 -2.90 -17.81 1.57
CA GLU A 623 -2.88 -19.16 2.15
C GLU A 623 -1.51 -19.85 2.04
N LYS A 624 -0.77 -19.57 0.96
CA LYS A 624 0.58 -20.09 0.77
C LYS A 624 1.60 -19.42 1.70
N ASP A 625 1.50 -18.10 1.89
CA ASP A 625 2.38 -17.33 2.78
C ASP A 625 2.12 -17.69 4.26
N LYS A 626 0.89 -18.13 4.60
CA LYS A 626 0.52 -18.62 5.95
C LYS A 626 0.96 -20.05 6.26
N ASN A 627 1.36 -20.87 5.29
CA ASN A 627 1.74 -22.27 5.54
C ASN A 627 2.92 -22.41 6.50
N PHE A 628 2.80 -23.34 7.46
CA PHE A 628 3.76 -23.59 8.55
C PHE A 628 4.16 -22.34 9.38
N LYS A 629 3.31 -21.31 9.48
CA LYS A 629 3.58 -20.11 10.28
C LYS A 629 2.89 -20.15 11.65
N THR A 630 3.27 -19.24 12.56
CA THR A 630 2.61 -19.18 13.88
C THR A 630 1.22 -18.52 13.80
N PRO A 631 0.21 -18.98 14.57
CA PRO A 631 -1.13 -18.39 14.55
C PRO A 631 -1.15 -16.88 14.83
N GLU A 632 -0.26 -16.40 15.69
CA GLU A 632 -0.17 -14.97 16.03
C GLU A 632 0.39 -14.13 14.88
N SER A 633 1.38 -14.64 14.14
CA SER A 633 1.89 -13.95 12.95
C SER A 633 0.92 -13.98 11.76
N GLN A 634 0.16 -15.08 11.61
CA GLN A 634 -0.93 -15.18 10.63
C GLN A 634 -1.98 -14.10 10.92
N ARG A 635 -2.48 -14.04 12.17
CA ARG A 635 -3.43 -13.03 12.64
C ARG A 635 -2.94 -11.60 12.40
N GLN A 636 -1.69 -11.28 12.75
CA GLN A 636 -1.15 -9.93 12.57
C GLN A 636 -0.97 -9.53 11.08
N TYR A 637 -0.76 -10.49 10.17
CA TYR A 637 -0.73 -10.24 8.74
C TYR A 637 -2.15 -10.06 8.16
N GLU A 638 -3.10 -10.89 8.57
CA GLU A 638 -4.52 -10.77 8.21
C GLU A 638 -5.12 -9.43 8.70
N GLU A 639 -4.78 -8.99 9.92
CA GLU A 639 -5.17 -7.68 10.46
C GLU A 639 -4.56 -6.50 9.67
N ALA A 640 -3.31 -6.64 9.20
CA ALA A 640 -2.69 -5.63 8.34
C ALA A 640 -3.34 -5.57 6.95
N LEU A 641 -3.70 -6.71 6.36
CA LEU A 641 -4.47 -6.78 5.12
C LEU A 641 -5.87 -6.17 5.29
N ALA A 642 -6.58 -6.47 6.38
CA ALA A 642 -7.88 -5.88 6.67
C ALA A 642 -7.81 -4.34 6.86
N THR A 643 -6.73 -3.84 7.47
CA THR A 643 -6.49 -2.39 7.61
C THR A 643 -6.25 -1.73 6.25
N VAL A 644 -5.57 -2.41 5.32
CA VAL A 644 -5.37 -1.93 3.94
C VAL A 644 -6.68 -1.91 3.15
N ASP A 645 -7.48 -2.97 3.23
CA ASP A 645 -8.82 -3.04 2.62
C ASP A 645 -9.73 -1.89 3.13
N GLN A 646 -9.78 -1.68 4.45
CA GLN A 646 -10.53 -0.56 5.05
C GLN A 646 -10.05 0.83 4.56
N LEU A 647 -8.77 0.99 4.20
CA LEU A 647 -8.25 2.24 3.62
C LEU A 647 -8.57 2.37 2.12
N LEU A 648 -8.60 1.26 1.38
CA LEU A 648 -8.95 1.20 -0.04
C LEU A 648 -10.45 1.47 -0.27
N GLN A 649 -11.31 1.11 0.69
CA GLN A 649 -12.75 1.40 0.66
C GLN A 649 -13.12 2.87 0.93
N GLN A 650 -12.19 3.69 1.44
CA GLN A 650 -12.44 5.11 1.71
C GLN A 650 -12.16 6.02 0.50
N ASP A 651 -12.65 7.26 0.56
CA ASP A 651 -12.24 8.35 -0.34
C ASP A 651 -10.72 8.47 -0.40
N THR A 652 -10.20 8.83 -1.58
CA THR A 652 -8.76 8.95 -1.87
C THR A 652 -8.02 9.76 -0.81
N LYS A 653 -7.01 9.13 -0.20
CA LYS A 653 -6.14 9.69 0.84
C LYS A 653 -4.83 10.21 0.26
N SER A 654 -3.99 10.84 1.09
CA SER A 654 -2.68 11.27 0.66
C SER A 654 -1.77 10.08 0.32
N THR A 655 -0.86 10.27 -0.62
CA THR A 655 0.18 9.29 -0.98
C THR A 655 1.01 8.85 0.22
N THR A 656 1.23 9.74 1.20
CA THR A 656 1.94 9.43 2.44
C THR A 656 1.19 8.42 3.30
N GLU A 657 -0.14 8.46 3.37
CA GLU A 657 -0.94 7.47 4.11
C GLU A 657 -0.85 6.09 3.44
N TYR A 658 -1.00 6.03 2.11
CA TYR A 658 -0.86 4.79 1.34
C TYR A 658 0.56 4.19 1.42
N GLN A 659 1.61 5.04 1.40
CA GLN A 659 2.99 4.61 1.65
C GLN A 659 3.18 4.09 3.09
N THR A 660 2.58 4.73 4.09
CA THR A 660 2.71 4.35 5.50
C THR A 660 2.04 3.01 5.79
N ILE A 661 0.84 2.77 5.23
CA ILE A 661 0.18 1.47 5.41
C ILE A 661 0.88 0.35 4.62
N LEU A 662 1.43 0.64 3.43
CA LEU A 662 2.26 -0.33 2.70
C LEU A 662 3.47 -0.76 3.54
N GLN A 663 4.19 0.18 4.15
CA GLN A 663 5.34 -0.14 5.00
C GLN A 663 4.92 -1.02 6.20
N THR A 664 3.75 -0.75 6.80
CA THR A 664 3.19 -1.58 7.89
C THR A 664 2.87 -2.99 7.40
N LEU A 665 2.21 -3.14 6.24
CA LEU A 665 1.89 -4.43 5.64
C LEU A 665 3.13 -5.25 5.30
N LEU A 666 4.15 -4.63 4.70
CA LEU A 666 5.40 -5.30 4.34
C LEU A 666 6.18 -5.76 5.59
N VAL A 667 6.16 -4.99 6.67
CA VAL A 667 6.71 -5.42 7.97
C VAL A 667 5.96 -6.65 8.50
N LYS A 668 4.62 -6.66 8.48
CA LYS A 668 3.84 -7.83 8.93
C LYS A 668 4.02 -9.06 8.03
N ARG A 669 4.19 -8.89 6.71
CA ARG A 669 4.56 -9.98 5.81
C ARG A 669 5.96 -10.54 6.12
N GLN A 670 6.93 -9.70 6.48
CA GLN A 670 8.27 -10.15 6.87
C GLN A 670 8.26 -10.87 8.24
N GLU A 671 7.48 -10.38 9.20
CA GLU A 671 7.28 -11.05 10.49
C GLU A 671 6.61 -12.43 10.31
N LEU A 672 5.61 -12.53 9.42
CA LEU A 672 5.03 -13.81 8.98
C LEU A 672 6.08 -14.74 8.37
N ALA A 673 6.87 -14.27 7.40
CA ALA A 673 7.92 -15.07 6.76
C ALA A 673 8.95 -15.62 7.77
N ASN A 674 9.36 -14.78 8.74
CA ASN A 674 10.31 -15.11 9.80
C ASN A 674 9.77 -16.10 10.84
N SER A 675 8.46 -16.31 10.93
CA SER A 675 7.79 -17.12 11.96
C SER A 675 7.76 -18.63 11.68
N ASP A 676 8.68 -19.14 10.86
CA ASP A 676 8.60 -20.49 10.31
C ASP A 676 8.59 -21.62 11.35
N GLN A 677 7.72 -22.61 11.15
CA GLN A 677 7.53 -23.77 12.01
C GLN A 677 7.56 -25.11 11.26
N GLU A 678 7.95 -25.16 9.97
CA GLU A 678 7.89 -26.41 9.19
C GLU A 678 8.71 -27.52 9.86
N LYS A 679 9.98 -27.22 10.15
CA LYS A 679 10.92 -28.14 10.79
C LYS A 679 10.48 -28.60 12.20
N PRO A 680 10.15 -27.72 13.18
CA PRO A 680 9.72 -28.18 14.50
C PRO A 680 8.37 -28.94 14.48
N ILE A 681 7.55 -28.80 13.43
CA ILE A 681 6.29 -29.53 13.29
C ILE A 681 6.52 -30.91 12.67
N LYS A 682 7.28 -31.01 11.56
CA LYS A 682 7.69 -32.30 10.97
C LYS A 682 8.51 -33.16 11.95
N SER A 683 9.32 -32.52 12.81
CA SER A 683 9.99 -33.19 13.94
C SER A 683 8.98 -33.82 14.91
N LYS A 684 8.03 -33.05 15.45
CA LYS A 684 7.04 -33.55 16.44
C LYS A 684 6.21 -34.72 15.90
N ALA A 685 5.78 -34.64 14.65
CA ALA A 685 5.07 -35.73 13.99
C ALA A 685 5.94 -36.99 13.84
N SER A 686 7.23 -36.82 13.50
CA SER A 686 8.21 -37.92 13.46
C SER A 686 8.49 -38.52 14.84
N ASP A 687 8.55 -37.69 15.89
CA ASP A 687 8.70 -38.11 17.29
C ASP A 687 7.46 -38.91 17.77
N ALA A 688 6.26 -38.56 17.31
CA ALA A 688 5.02 -39.30 17.57
C ALA A 688 5.02 -40.68 16.87
N ILE A 689 5.54 -40.76 15.64
CA ILE A 689 5.76 -42.03 14.92
C ILE A 689 6.76 -42.93 15.66
N ASP A 690 7.86 -42.38 16.19
CA ASP A 690 8.82 -43.15 17.01
C ASP A 690 8.19 -43.64 18.32
N GLN A 691 7.37 -42.83 18.99
CA GLN A 691 6.64 -43.24 20.20
C GLN A 691 5.63 -44.35 19.91
N ALA A 692 4.90 -44.27 18.78
CA ALA A 692 4.00 -45.33 18.33
C ALA A 692 4.77 -46.63 18.05
N LYS A 693 5.89 -46.54 17.32
CA LYS A 693 6.77 -47.70 17.06
C LYS A 693 7.30 -48.31 18.36
N ALA A 694 7.87 -47.50 19.26
CA ALA A 694 8.47 -47.96 20.51
C ALA A 694 7.43 -48.51 21.50
N THR A 695 6.15 -48.16 21.35
CA THR A 695 5.03 -48.80 22.05
C THR A 695 4.73 -50.16 21.43
N LYS A 696 4.60 -50.21 20.10
CA LYS A 696 4.27 -51.45 19.36
C LYS A 696 5.34 -52.53 19.47
N ASP A 697 6.62 -52.16 19.42
CA ASP A 697 7.75 -53.07 19.63
C ASP A 697 7.69 -53.76 21.02
N LYS A 698 7.17 -53.07 22.06
CA LYS A 698 7.00 -53.62 23.41
C LYS A 698 5.80 -54.57 23.51
N GLU A 699 4.69 -54.27 22.82
CA GLU A 699 3.57 -55.22 22.69
C GLU A 699 4.04 -56.54 22.06
N ILE A 700 4.90 -56.45 21.03
CA ILE A 700 5.49 -57.61 20.35
C ILE A 700 6.45 -58.37 21.28
N ASP A 701 7.32 -57.67 22.03
CA ASP A 701 8.23 -58.32 22.99
C ASP A 701 7.50 -59.05 24.11
N ALA A 702 6.41 -58.46 24.63
CA ALA A 702 5.62 -59.02 25.73
C ALA A 702 4.68 -60.16 25.32
N ASN A 703 4.54 -60.47 24.02
CA ASN A 703 3.68 -61.54 23.55
C ASN A 703 4.40 -62.91 23.59
N ASP A 704 4.14 -63.71 24.62
CA ASP A 704 4.76 -65.05 24.80
C ASP A 704 4.28 -66.11 23.79
N GLN A 705 3.23 -65.84 23.01
CA GLN A 705 2.77 -66.75 21.96
C GLN A 705 3.71 -66.75 20.75
N LEU A 706 4.52 -65.70 20.56
CA LEU A 706 5.43 -65.55 19.42
C LEU A 706 6.84 -66.14 19.71
N SER A 707 7.44 -66.78 18.71
CA SER A 707 8.87 -67.12 18.74
C SER A 707 9.76 -65.88 18.58
N GLN A 708 11.07 -66.03 18.83
CA GLN A 708 12.04 -64.96 18.55
C GLN A 708 12.09 -64.58 17.05
N SER A 709 11.87 -65.53 16.14
CA SER A 709 11.81 -65.26 14.68
C SER A 709 10.55 -64.45 14.32
N GLU A 710 9.42 -64.79 14.93
CA GLU A 710 8.14 -64.11 14.72
C GLU A 710 8.17 -62.69 15.32
N LYS A 711 8.76 -62.50 16.52
CA LYS A 711 9.01 -61.17 17.11
C LYS A 711 9.92 -60.31 16.23
N ALA A 712 10.98 -60.87 15.65
CA ALA A 712 11.88 -60.14 14.76
C ALA A 712 11.16 -59.64 13.49
N LYS A 713 10.45 -60.52 12.79
CA LYS A 713 9.65 -60.16 11.59
C LYS A 713 8.58 -59.10 11.88
N ALA A 714 7.92 -59.20 13.03
CA ALA A 714 6.92 -58.23 13.46
C ALA A 714 7.52 -56.83 13.70
N LYS A 715 8.70 -56.77 14.33
CA LYS A 715 9.45 -55.51 14.53
C LYS A 715 9.99 -54.92 13.22
N GLU A 716 10.36 -55.77 12.26
CA GLU A 716 10.76 -55.34 10.92
C GLU A 716 9.59 -54.71 10.15
N ALA A 717 8.40 -55.34 10.17
CA ALA A 717 7.19 -54.75 9.61
C ALA A 717 6.79 -53.43 10.31
N THR A 718 6.91 -53.38 11.64
CA THR A 718 6.68 -52.16 12.43
C THR A 718 7.66 -51.04 12.08
N LYS A 719 8.93 -51.39 11.79
CA LYS A 719 9.93 -50.44 11.28
C LYS A 719 9.59 -49.95 9.87
N ALA A 720 9.25 -50.84 8.94
CA ALA A 720 8.89 -50.45 7.58
C ALA A 720 7.70 -49.48 7.55
N ALA A 721 6.67 -49.71 8.38
CA ALA A 721 5.53 -48.81 8.53
C ALA A 721 5.95 -47.43 9.09
N ALA A 722 6.83 -47.40 10.09
CA ALA A 722 7.33 -46.16 10.69
C ALA A 722 8.25 -45.35 9.74
N ASP A 723 9.15 -46.03 9.02
CA ASP A 723 10.04 -45.39 8.05
C ASP A 723 9.23 -44.75 6.89
N LEU A 724 8.22 -45.46 6.37
CA LEU A 724 7.31 -44.97 5.35
C LEU A 724 6.49 -43.76 5.84
N ALA A 725 6.00 -43.81 7.08
CA ALA A 725 5.26 -42.69 7.69
C ALA A 725 6.13 -41.43 7.81
N LYS A 726 7.38 -41.55 8.24
CA LYS A 726 8.31 -40.40 8.32
C LYS A 726 8.62 -39.82 6.94
N ALA A 727 8.83 -40.65 5.93
CA ALA A 727 9.03 -40.19 4.55
C ALA A 727 7.80 -39.41 4.03
N ALA A 728 6.59 -39.85 4.38
CA ALA A 728 5.34 -39.16 4.03
C ALA A 728 5.14 -37.84 4.80
N ILE A 729 5.56 -37.76 6.07
CA ILE A 729 5.58 -36.52 6.87
C ILE A 729 6.57 -35.50 6.30
N GLU A 730 7.78 -35.94 5.94
CA GLU A 730 8.81 -35.06 5.38
C GLU A 730 8.40 -34.49 4.01
N ALA A 731 7.72 -35.30 3.19
CA ALA A 731 7.20 -34.90 1.89
C ALA A 731 5.91 -34.03 1.95
N ALA A 732 5.32 -33.80 3.12
CA ALA A 732 4.11 -32.99 3.24
C ALA A 732 4.39 -31.50 2.99
N THR A 733 3.53 -30.86 2.19
CA THR A 733 3.67 -29.46 1.72
C THR A 733 3.04 -28.42 2.63
N ASP A 734 2.25 -28.85 3.62
CA ASP A 734 1.44 -27.98 4.47
C ASP A 734 1.13 -28.66 5.81
N GLN A 735 0.50 -27.90 6.71
CA GLN A 735 0.20 -28.30 8.08
C GLN A 735 -0.78 -29.48 8.17
N ALA A 736 -1.80 -29.50 7.31
CA ALA A 736 -2.85 -30.51 7.35
C ALA A 736 -2.31 -31.85 6.84
N GLY A 737 -1.49 -31.81 5.76
CA GLY A 737 -0.77 -32.96 5.24
C GLY A 737 0.10 -33.65 6.29
N VAL A 738 0.86 -32.90 7.10
CA VAL A 738 1.66 -33.49 8.20
C VAL A 738 0.78 -34.25 9.18
N THR A 739 -0.30 -33.63 9.66
CA THR A 739 -1.23 -34.27 10.62
C THR A 739 -1.97 -35.47 10.03
N GLU A 740 -2.31 -35.44 8.75
CA GLU A 740 -2.89 -36.57 8.03
C GLU A 740 -1.90 -37.74 7.95
N LYS A 741 -0.63 -37.49 7.59
CA LYS A 741 0.39 -38.55 7.45
C LYS A 741 0.84 -39.11 8.80
N GLU A 742 0.87 -38.30 9.86
CA GLU A 742 1.05 -38.77 11.24
C GLU A 742 -0.10 -39.72 11.66
N THR A 743 -1.34 -39.34 11.37
CA THR A 743 -2.53 -40.15 11.67
C THR A 743 -2.52 -41.47 10.90
N ALA A 744 -2.21 -41.43 9.61
CA ALA A 744 -2.10 -42.62 8.76
C ALA A 744 -0.96 -43.55 9.24
N GLY A 745 0.21 -42.98 9.55
CA GLY A 745 1.39 -43.72 10.01
C GLY A 745 1.20 -44.39 11.36
N THR A 746 0.65 -43.69 12.35
CA THR A 746 0.35 -44.29 13.67
C THR A 746 -0.69 -45.39 13.57
N ASN A 747 -1.64 -45.31 12.62
CA ASN A 747 -2.62 -46.38 12.38
C ASN A 747 -1.99 -47.58 11.65
N ALA A 748 -1.11 -47.37 10.67
CA ALA A 748 -0.35 -48.44 10.02
C ALA A 748 0.53 -49.22 11.01
N ILE A 749 1.17 -48.52 11.96
CA ILE A 749 1.95 -49.15 13.05
C ILE A 749 1.05 -50.00 13.96
N LYS A 750 -0.12 -49.48 14.38
CA LYS A 750 -1.06 -50.23 15.24
C LYS A 750 -1.55 -51.52 14.57
N ALA A 751 -1.75 -51.50 13.25
CA ALA A 751 -2.27 -52.61 12.46
C ALA A 751 -1.30 -53.82 12.33
N VAL A 752 -0.02 -53.68 12.72
CA VAL A 752 0.93 -54.80 12.73
C VAL A 752 0.48 -55.86 13.76
N THR A 753 0.04 -57.00 13.26
CA THR A 753 -0.57 -58.09 14.05
C THR A 753 0.16 -59.41 13.78
N PRO A 754 1.17 -59.77 14.60
CA PRO A 754 1.89 -61.04 14.44
C PRO A 754 1.07 -62.24 14.96
N VAL A 755 1.39 -63.43 14.44
CA VAL A 755 0.71 -64.69 14.76
C VAL A 755 1.77 -65.75 15.10
N GLY A 756 1.66 -66.37 16.28
CA GLY A 756 2.65 -67.27 16.87
C GLY A 756 2.50 -68.72 16.47
N LYS A 757 2.88 -69.07 15.25
CA LYS A 757 2.74 -70.43 14.68
C LYS A 757 3.86 -71.37 15.10
N GLU A 758 5.08 -70.85 15.27
CA GLU A 758 6.26 -71.65 15.58
C GLU A 758 6.20 -72.24 17.00
N ASN A 759 5.81 -71.45 18.01
CA ASN A 759 5.63 -71.94 19.38
C ASN A 759 4.53 -73.02 19.46
N ALA A 760 3.40 -72.83 18.77
CA ALA A 760 2.31 -73.80 18.73
C ALA A 760 2.72 -75.14 18.05
N LYS A 761 3.51 -75.08 16.97
CA LYS A 761 4.09 -76.30 16.34
C LYS A 761 5.06 -77.02 17.28
N ASN A 762 5.86 -76.27 18.04
CA ASN A 762 6.77 -76.84 19.04
C ASN A 762 6.02 -77.49 20.21
N ALA A 763 4.84 -76.99 20.59
CA ALA A 763 3.96 -77.63 21.56
C ALA A 763 3.37 -78.95 21.03
N ILE A 764 2.98 -79.00 19.74
CA ILE A 764 2.56 -80.23 19.05
C ILE A 764 3.68 -81.28 19.03
N ASP A 765 4.94 -80.89 18.76
CA ASP A 765 6.09 -81.80 18.82
C ASP A 765 6.33 -82.35 20.24
N GLN A 766 6.21 -81.52 21.28
CA GLN A 766 6.32 -81.96 22.68
C GLN A 766 5.18 -82.90 23.08
N ALA A 767 3.95 -82.65 22.63
CA ALA A 767 2.83 -83.55 22.83
C ALA A 767 3.07 -84.91 22.15
N LYS A 768 3.54 -84.90 20.90
CA LYS A 768 3.92 -86.12 20.17
C LYS A 768 5.01 -86.89 20.89
N ALA A 769 6.11 -86.22 21.26
CA ALA A 769 7.26 -86.84 21.92
C ALA A 769 6.93 -87.39 23.33
N THR A 770 5.94 -86.80 24.01
CA THR A 770 5.37 -87.36 25.25
C THR A 770 4.56 -88.62 24.94
N LYS A 771 3.66 -88.57 23.95
CA LYS A 771 2.79 -89.70 23.59
C LYS A 771 3.55 -90.92 23.05
N ASP A 772 4.61 -90.69 22.27
CA ASP A 772 5.49 -91.76 21.78
C ASP A 772 6.18 -92.52 22.94
N LYS A 773 6.52 -91.83 24.04
CA LYS A 773 7.09 -92.45 25.25
C LYS A 773 6.06 -93.26 26.03
N GLU A 774 4.81 -92.79 26.13
CA GLU A 774 3.70 -93.59 26.71
C GLU A 774 3.51 -94.91 25.95
N ILE A 775 3.61 -94.86 24.61
CA ILE A 775 3.49 -96.03 23.73
C ILE A 775 4.68 -97.00 23.92
N ASP A 776 5.90 -96.47 24.01
CA ASP A 776 7.09 -97.30 24.25
C ASP A 776 7.06 -98.00 25.61
N ALA A 777 6.61 -97.32 26.66
CA ALA A 777 6.53 -97.86 28.02
C ALA A 777 5.37 -98.85 28.24
N ASN A 778 4.51 -99.09 27.24
CA ASN A 778 3.37 -99.99 27.38
C ASN A 778 3.73 -101.45 27.00
N ASP A 779 4.02 -102.28 27.99
CA ASP A 779 4.42 -103.69 27.78
C ASP A 779 3.29 -104.62 27.28
N GLN A 780 2.03 -104.15 27.27
CA GLN A 780 0.92 -104.92 26.70
C GLN A 780 0.91 -104.95 25.16
N LEU A 781 1.74 -104.11 24.51
CA LEU A 781 1.81 -103.97 23.05
C LEU A 781 3.00 -104.71 22.44
N SER A 782 2.80 -105.35 21.29
CA SER A 782 3.89 -105.86 20.46
C SER A 782 4.70 -104.72 19.81
N GLN A 783 5.86 -105.03 19.23
CA GLN A 783 6.60 -104.03 18.43
C GLN A 783 5.80 -103.56 17.19
N SER A 784 4.98 -104.42 16.59
CA SER A 784 4.10 -104.05 15.45
C SER A 784 3.00 -103.08 15.91
N GLU A 785 2.42 -103.33 17.08
CA GLU A 785 1.37 -102.50 17.68
C GLU A 785 1.94 -101.14 18.12
N LYS A 786 3.13 -101.11 18.74
CA LYS A 786 3.86 -99.86 19.07
C LYS A 786 4.19 -99.03 17.83
N ALA A 787 4.63 -99.66 16.73
CA ALA A 787 4.94 -98.99 15.48
C ALA A 787 3.70 -98.30 14.87
N LYS A 788 2.59 -99.05 14.71
CA LYS A 788 1.30 -98.52 14.19
C LYS A 788 0.75 -97.39 15.05
N ALA A 789 0.88 -97.51 16.37
CA ALA A 789 0.47 -96.46 17.31
C ALA A 789 1.27 -95.16 17.10
N LYS A 790 2.59 -95.24 17.00
CA LYS A 790 3.48 -94.09 16.72
C LYS A 790 3.23 -93.46 15.35
N GLU A 791 2.87 -94.26 14.35
CA GLU A 791 2.48 -93.79 13.02
C GLU A 791 1.17 -92.99 13.06
N ALA A 792 0.17 -93.46 13.82
CA ALA A 792 -1.05 -92.69 14.08
C ALA A 792 -0.78 -91.39 14.86
N THR A 793 0.08 -91.43 15.88
CA THR A 793 0.53 -90.22 16.61
C THR A 793 1.24 -89.23 15.68
N LYS A 794 2.05 -89.72 14.73
CA LYS A 794 2.69 -88.88 13.71
C LYS A 794 1.66 -88.27 12.77
N ALA A 795 0.72 -89.04 12.23
CA ALA A 795 -0.32 -88.51 11.34
C ALA A 795 -1.15 -87.41 12.02
N ALA A 796 -1.54 -87.61 13.29
CA ALA A 796 -2.24 -86.60 14.08
C ALA A 796 -1.41 -85.31 14.30
N ALA A 797 -0.11 -85.45 14.61
CA ALA A 797 0.79 -84.32 14.80
C ALA A 797 1.07 -83.56 13.50
N ASP A 798 1.31 -84.26 12.38
CA ASP A 798 1.55 -83.63 11.08
C ASP A 798 0.29 -82.86 10.61
N ALA A 799 -0.90 -83.46 10.75
CA ALA A 799 -2.17 -82.79 10.43
C ALA A 799 -2.40 -81.55 11.29
N ALA A 800 -2.08 -81.61 12.60
CA ALA A 800 -2.17 -80.45 13.48
C ALA A 800 -1.23 -79.31 13.07
N LYS A 801 0.01 -79.61 12.66
CA LYS A 801 0.95 -78.59 12.17
C LYS A 801 0.49 -77.93 10.87
N VAL A 802 -0.14 -78.69 9.96
CA VAL A 802 -0.76 -78.15 8.75
C VAL A 802 -1.94 -77.23 9.10
N ALA A 803 -2.78 -77.62 10.05
CA ALA A 803 -3.90 -76.80 10.52
C ALA A 803 -3.44 -75.49 11.20
N ILE A 804 -2.37 -75.54 12.01
CA ILE A 804 -1.72 -74.35 12.59
C ILE A 804 -1.11 -73.45 11.50
N GLU A 805 -0.49 -74.03 10.47
CA GLU A 805 0.07 -73.26 9.36
C GLU A 805 -1.02 -72.55 8.53
N ALA A 806 -2.17 -73.21 8.34
CA ALA A 806 -3.33 -72.64 7.64
C ALA A 806 -4.08 -71.57 8.45
N ALA A 807 -3.84 -71.42 9.76
CA ALA A 807 -4.52 -70.42 10.58
C ALA A 807 -4.15 -68.98 10.17
N THR A 808 -5.15 -68.11 10.06
CA THR A 808 -5.01 -66.70 9.65
C THR A 808 -4.64 -65.77 10.80
N ASP A 809 -4.95 -66.15 12.02
CA ASP A 809 -4.86 -65.32 13.22
C ASP A 809 -4.49 -66.16 14.45
N GLN A 810 -4.22 -65.47 15.57
CA GLN A 810 -3.75 -66.09 16.81
C GLN A 810 -4.81 -66.96 17.50
N ALA A 811 -6.10 -66.65 17.37
CA ALA A 811 -7.17 -67.45 17.96
C ALA A 811 -7.32 -68.78 17.21
N GLY A 812 -7.27 -68.74 15.87
CA GLY A 812 -7.21 -69.93 15.03
C GLY A 812 -6.00 -70.83 15.34
N VAL A 813 -4.82 -70.25 15.56
CA VAL A 813 -3.64 -71.03 15.99
C VAL A 813 -3.88 -71.75 17.32
N THR A 814 -4.34 -71.05 18.35
CA THR A 814 -4.60 -71.64 19.67
C THR A 814 -5.72 -72.69 19.63
N GLU A 815 -6.73 -72.51 18.78
CA GLU A 815 -7.76 -73.53 18.54
C GLU A 815 -7.15 -74.79 17.89
N LYS A 816 -6.32 -74.65 16.86
CA LYS A 816 -5.73 -75.81 16.15
C LYS A 816 -4.65 -76.52 16.97
N GLU A 817 -3.91 -75.80 17.81
CA GLU A 817 -3.01 -76.38 18.82
C GLU A 817 -3.79 -77.21 19.85
N THR A 818 -4.90 -76.67 20.37
CA THR A 818 -5.77 -77.36 21.32
C THR A 818 -6.39 -78.62 20.71
N ALA A 819 -6.90 -78.51 19.47
CA ALA A 819 -7.44 -79.66 18.73
C ALA A 819 -6.35 -80.73 18.45
N GLY A 820 -5.16 -80.31 18.02
CA GLY A 820 -4.04 -81.20 17.70
C GLY A 820 -3.48 -81.94 18.91
N THR A 821 -3.25 -81.24 20.03
CA THR A 821 -2.80 -81.89 21.28
C THR A 821 -3.83 -82.87 21.82
N ASN A 822 -5.13 -82.60 21.66
CA ASN A 822 -6.20 -83.54 22.03
C ASN A 822 -6.27 -84.75 21.08
N ALA A 823 -6.10 -84.56 19.76
CA ALA A 823 -6.02 -85.66 18.80
C ALA A 823 -4.83 -86.59 19.08
N ILE A 824 -3.67 -86.05 19.44
CA ILE A 824 -2.49 -86.82 19.87
C ILE A 824 -2.78 -87.63 21.15
N LYS A 825 -3.40 -87.01 22.17
CA LYS A 825 -3.76 -87.70 23.42
C LYS A 825 -4.72 -88.87 23.18
N ALA A 826 -5.65 -88.74 22.24
CA ALA A 826 -6.67 -89.74 21.91
C ALA A 826 -6.13 -91.02 21.24
N VAL A 827 -4.87 -91.02 20.77
CA VAL A 827 -4.25 -92.24 20.20
C VAL A 827 -4.15 -93.31 21.28
N THR A 828 -4.94 -94.37 21.12
CA THR A 828 -5.18 -95.41 22.12
C THR A 828 -4.93 -96.80 21.50
N PRO A 829 -3.70 -97.34 21.64
CA PRO A 829 -3.37 -98.66 21.10
C PRO A 829 -3.97 -99.79 21.95
N VAL A 830 -4.36 -100.88 21.30
CA VAL A 830 -4.95 -102.07 21.94
C VAL A 830 -4.05 -103.27 21.70
N GLY A 831 -3.44 -103.80 22.76
CA GLY A 831 -2.60 -104.99 22.71
C GLY A 831 -3.43 -106.24 22.48
N LYS A 832 -3.25 -106.88 21.32
CA LYS A 832 -3.91 -108.15 20.95
C LYS A 832 -2.89 -109.22 20.57
N GLU A 833 -1.77 -108.83 19.97
CA GLU A 833 -0.72 -109.74 19.51
C GLU A 833 0.03 -110.37 20.68
N ASN A 834 0.44 -109.59 21.70
CA ASN A 834 1.06 -110.14 22.91
C ASN A 834 0.09 -111.08 23.67
N ALA A 835 -1.19 -110.70 23.80
CA ALA A 835 -2.21 -111.52 24.44
C ALA A 835 -2.47 -112.83 23.67
N LYS A 836 -2.53 -112.77 22.33
CA LYS A 836 -2.66 -113.95 21.48
C LYS A 836 -1.44 -114.87 21.59
N ASN A 837 -0.22 -114.32 21.53
CA ASN A 837 1.01 -115.09 21.69
C ASN A 837 1.08 -115.78 23.07
N ALA A 838 0.60 -115.14 24.14
CA ALA A 838 0.51 -115.75 25.46
C ALA A 838 -0.52 -116.90 25.51
N ILE A 839 -1.67 -116.75 24.85
CA ILE A 839 -2.69 -117.82 24.72
C ILE A 839 -2.14 -118.99 23.89
N ASP A 840 -1.49 -118.70 22.76
CA ASP A 840 -0.93 -119.74 21.88
C ASP A 840 0.25 -120.47 22.55
N GLN A 841 1.08 -119.78 23.35
CA GLN A 841 2.10 -120.42 24.20
C GLN A 841 1.48 -121.25 25.33
N ALA A 842 0.46 -120.74 26.03
CA ALA A 842 -0.23 -121.48 27.08
C ALA A 842 -0.87 -122.76 26.53
N LYS A 843 -1.47 -122.69 25.32
CA LYS A 843 -1.94 -123.87 24.60
C LYS A 843 -0.79 -124.82 24.28
N ALA A 844 0.28 -124.35 23.64
CA ALA A 844 1.42 -125.21 23.26
C ALA A 844 2.16 -125.84 24.46
N THR A 845 2.10 -125.21 25.63
CA THR A 845 2.56 -125.80 26.90
C THR A 845 1.59 -126.88 27.38
N LYS A 846 0.28 -126.61 27.36
CA LYS A 846 -0.75 -127.59 27.78
C LYS A 846 -0.81 -128.80 26.85
N ASP A 847 -0.60 -128.61 25.54
CA ASP A 847 -0.46 -129.68 24.55
C ASP A 847 0.70 -130.61 24.94
N LYS A 848 1.89 -130.05 25.23
CA LYS A 848 3.05 -130.83 25.69
C LYS A 848 2.86 -131.52 27.04
N GLU A 849 2.12 -130.91 27.97
CA GLU A 849 1.75 -131.55 29.24
C GLU A 849 0.79 -132.73 29.06
N ILE A 850 0.05 -132.79 27.94
CA ILE A 850 -0.80 -133.92 27.57
C ILE A 850 0.04 -134.98 26.85
N ASP A 851 0.86 -134.58 25.85
CA ASP A 851 1.77 -135.47 25.12
C ASP A 851 2.78 -136.22 26.03
N ALA A 852 3.13 -135.63 27.18
CA ALA A 852 4.07 -136.16 28.16
C ALA A 852 3.39 -136.79 29.40
N ASN A 853 2.10 -137.15 29.31
CA ASN A 853 1.37 -137.78 30.41
C ASN A 853 1.30 -139.31 30.24
N ASP A 854 2.20 -140.04 30.89
CA ASP A 854 2.36 -141.50 30.91
C ASP A 854 1.10 -142.31 31.36
N GLN A 855 -0.05 -141.66 31.59
CA GLN A 855 -1.31 -142.26 32.02
C GLN A 855 -2.42 -142.20 30.94
N LEU A 856 -2.17 -141.63 29.76
CA LEU A 856 -3.12 -141.59 28.64
C LEU A 856 -2.74 -142.59 27.55
N SER A 857 -3.74 -143.17 26.86
CA SER A 857 -3.50 -143.93 25.62
C SER A 857 -3.44 -143.02 24.40
N GLN A 858 -2.94 -143.53 23.27
CA GLN A 858 -2.83 -142.78 22.00
C GLN A 858 -4.19 -142.41 21.35
N SER A 859 -5.30 -142.72 22.02
CA SER A 859 -6.68 -142.43 21.61
C SER A 859 -7.46 -141.56 22.60
N GLU A 860 -6.80 -141.09 23.68
CA GLU A 860 -7.38 -140.31 24.78
C GLU A 860 -6.70 -138.92 24.91
#